data_AF-A0A944NTL5-F1
#
_entry.id   AF-A0A944NTL5-F1
#
_cell.length_a   1.000
_cell.length_b   1.000
_cell.length_c   1.000
_cell.angle_alpha   90.00
_cell.angle_beta   90.00
_cell.angle_gamma   90.00
#
_symmetry.space_group_name_H-M   'P 1'
#
loop_
_entity.id
_entity.type
_entity.pdbx_description
1 polymer ?
#
loop_
_entity_poly.entity_id
_entity_poly.type
_entity_poly.pdbx_seq_one_letter_code
_entity_poly.pdbx_strand_id
1 'polypeptide(L)'
;MAGQESFEQTFNKAVQFFEKGKLQKARKCLGDIQRRQPDILQVLHLLSLIELQSEQTAKAVGYLEKAVRLAPKSAEMFGLLGTALIRAGRPDDALAALGTAIGIDPGMADAQYNMGNTLRDLGRNAEAAGHYRQAIHLEPEFADAHFNLGWVLKADGNLEDAARAFGEAARINPGDAEALMALGTALDALGETDAALSALEHALQVNPELAAAHYNFGNVLGRAGRSADAVAAYRRALDIEPDGFEIHSNLGEALLDQNNFQTAITHFQRANEINPGEAEVLNNLGTAYRKQGNYEAALDHFDQALAINPFYVIAQSNKANALGESGRPDEALECHRDAVENDPDNAVAHHNLALQLLLMGQMREGWREYEWRWRSGIESNKREYPQPQWQGDDPAGKTILVWSEQGAGDEILFAGMIPALLELGVQVIMECDARLAPVFERSFPGVTAIPRTTAPDPRCLSVEIDFQIAAGSLGQWLRGTTDPRPGPAPYLAADRQKSDALKQNYKAGRDVLVVGVTWNSINKQVGNKKSLNLSELAPLAGVDGIVLVDLQYGDTRAERDAFAAGTRTEIVHDDAIDQMADLDTFAAQVAAMDLVISVSNTTAHFAGALGMPTWVMLHPAPLPCWLLDRDDSPWYPSVQLFRQSQSGEWADVVERVVAQLLDFHRNA
;
A
#
# COMPACT_ATOMS: atom_id res chain seq x y z
N MET A 1 -4.55 61.47 64.70
CA MET A 1 -5.58 61.00 63.77
C MET A 1 -4.91 60.72 62.43
N ALA A 2 -4.55 59.46 62.16
CA ALA A 2 -4.00 59.05 60.87
C ALA A 2 -5.17 58.93 59.88
N GLY A 3 -5.10 59.64 58.75
CA GLY A 3 -6.16 59.66 57.75
C GLY A 3 -6.40 58.26 57.19
N GLN A 4 -7.63 57.75 57.29
CA GLN A 4 -8.03 56.58 56.53
C GLN A 4 -7.96 56.94 55.04
N GLU A 5 -7.14 56.23 54.26
CA GLU A 5 -7.19 56.27 52.79
C GLU A 5 -8.65 55.98 52.36
N SER A 6 -9.18 56.78 51.43
CA SER A 6 -10.54 56.59 50.92
C SER A 6 -10.64 55.31 50.08
N PHE A 7 -11.85 54.77 49.91
CA PHE A 7 -12.10 53.61 49.04
C PHE A 7 -11.47 53.81 47.65
N GLU A 8 -11.69 54.96 47.02
CA GLU A 8 -11.15 55.28 45.70
C GLU A 8 -9.61 55.28 45.67
N GLN A 9 -8.96 55.81 46.71
CA GLN A 9 -7.50 55.83 46.80
C GLN A 9 -6.93 54.41 46.91
N THR A 10 -7.50 53.57 47.78
CA THR A 10 -7.04 52.19 47.94
C THR A 10 -7.37 51.31 46.73
N PHE A 11 -8.52 51.52 46.09
CA PHE A 11 -8.93 50.79 44.88
C PHE A 11 -8.06 51.14 43.68
N ASN A 12 -7.84 52.44 43.39
CA ASN A 12 -6.96 52.87 42.29
C ASN A 12 -5.52 52.38 42.49
N LYS A 13 -5.05 52.35 43.72
CA LYS A 13 -3.74 51.77 44.08
C LYS A 13 -3.69 50.27 43.81
N ALA A 14 -4.78 49.53 44.04
CA ALA A 14 -4.88 48.12 43.71
C ALA A 14 -4.88 47.89 42.18
N VAL A 15 -5.61 48.70 41.41
CA VAL A 15 -5.60 48.68 39.94
C VAL A 15 -4.19 48.90 39.40
N GLN A 16 -3.49 49.94 39.88
CA GLN A 16 -2.10 50.19 39.48
C GLN A 16 -1.14 49.05 39.85
N PHE A 17 -1.39 48.36 40.97
CA PHE A 17 -0.59 47.16 41.30
C PHE A 17 -0.92 46.00 40.37
N PHE A 18 -2.18 45.80 40.00
CA PHE A 18 -2.61 44.78 39.06
C PHE A 18 -2.01 45.02 37.67
N GLU A 19 -2.11 46.24 37.13
CA GLU A 19 -1.52 46.65 35.85
C GLU A 19 0.01 46.45 35.82
N LYS A 20 0.68 46.59 36.97
CA LYS A 20 2.13 46.37 37.13
C LYS A 20 2.51 44.92 37.44
N GLY A 21 1.56 43.96 37.36
CA GLY A 21 1.78 42.54 37.67
C GLY A 21 2.05 42.25 39.15
N LYS A 22 1.86 43.21 40.06
CA LYS A 22 2.11 43.08 41.50
C LYS A 22 0.89 42.47 42.21
N LEU A 23 0.50 41.27 41.78
CA LEU A 23 -0.77 40.61 42.16
C LEU A 23 -0.97 40.48 43.66
N GLN A 24 0.08 40.12 44.42
CA GLN A 24 -0.01 40.01 45.89
C GLN A 24 -0.29 41.35 46.58
N LYS A 25 0.26 42.45 46.05
CA LYS A 25 0.02 43.80 46.59
C LYS A 25 -1.39 44.28 46.24
N ALA A 26 -1.84 44.04 45.01
CA ALA A 26 -3.20 44.31 44.58
C ALA A 26 -4.22 43.53 45.44
N ARG A 27 -4.01 42.22 45.61
CA ARG A 27 -4.83 41.33 46.46
C ARG A 27 -4.92 41.85 47.89
N LYS A 28 -3.80 42.28 48.49
CA LYS A 28 -3.79 42.83 49.85
C LYS A 28 -4.64 44.10 49.97
N CYS A 29 -4.46 45.05 49.05
CA CYS A 29 -5.25 46.28 49.03
C CYS A 29 -6.76 45.98 48.88
N LEU A 30 -7.13 45.06 47.99
CA LEU A 30 -8.51 44.67 47.78
C LEU A 30 -9.10 43.87 48.94
N GLY A 31 -8.30 43.02 49.61
CA GLY A 31 -8.73 42.28 50.80
C GLY A 31 -9.03 43.19 52.00
N ASP A 32 -8.31 44.31 52.14
CA ASP A 32 -8.61 45.33 53.16
C ASP A 32 -9.95 46.03 52.89
N ILE A 33 -10.26 46.31 51.62
CA ILE A 33 -11.54 46.87 51.19
C ILE A 33 -12.67 45.84 51.39
N GLN A 34 -12.48 44.62 50.90
CA GLN A 34 -13.46 43.54 50.94
C GLN A 34 -13.83 43.13 52.38
N ARG A 35 -12.90 43.18 53.34
CA ARG A 35 -13.20 42.94 54.75
C ARG A 35 -14.13 43.99 55.37
N ARG A 36 -14.05 45.24 54.89
CA ARG A 36 -14.90 46.34 55.36
C ARG A 36 -16.24 46.36 54.63
N GLN A 37 -16.22 46.03 53.34
CA GLN A 37 -17.38 46.06 52.45
C GLN A 37 -17.30 44.85 51.49
N PRO A 38 -17.96 43.72 51.81
CA PRO A 38 -17.77 42.46 51.10
C PRO A 38 -18.40 42.41 49.70
N ASP A 39 -19.40 43.25 49.44
CA ASP A 39 -20.28 43.17 48.27
C ASP A 39 -20.09 44.36 47.30
N ILE A 40 -18.83 44.71 47.03
CA ILE A 40 -18.49 45.72 46.01
C ILE A 40 -18.13 45.01 44.70
N LEU A 41 -18.93 45.23 43.66
CA LEU A 41 -18.78 44.56 42.36
C LEU A 41 -17.38 44.78 41.76
N GLN A 42 -16.86 46.02 41.75
CA GLN A 42 -15.53 46.30 41.16
C GLN A 42 -14.40 45.58 41.92
N VAL A 43 -14.56 45.38 43.23
CA VAL A 43 -13.57 44.66 44.06
C VAL A 43 -13.64 43.16 43.79
N LEU A 44 -14.85 42.59 43.71
CA LEU A 44 -15.04 41.18 43.38
C LEU A 44 -14.52 40.85 41.99
N HIS A 45 -14.79 41.70 41.00
CA HIS A 45 -14.28 41.57 39.64
C HIS A 45 -12.74 41.60 39.61
N LEU A 46 -12.11 42.62 40.21
CA LEU A 46 -10.64 42.70 40.17
C LEU A 46 -9.98 41.55 40.97
N LEU A 47 -10.58 41.12 42.08
CA LEU A 47 -10.12 39.94 42.80
C LEU A 47 -10.26 38.66 41.96
N SER A 48 -11.36 38.46 41.23
CA SER A 48 -11.51 37.26 40.39
C SER A 48 -10.46 37.21 39.29
N LEU A 49 -10.15 38.34 38.64
CA LEU A 49 -9.07 38.41 37.65
C LEU A 49 -7.71 38.07 38.27
N ILE A 50 -7.40 38.60 39.45
CA ILE A 50 -6.17 38.28 40.19
C ILE A 50 -6.09 36.79 40.52
N GLU A 51 -7.18 36.18 40.99
CA GLU A 51 -7.21 34.76 41.31
C GLU A 51 -7.10 33.88 40.07
N LEU A 52 -7.72 34.25 38.94
CA LEU A 52 -7.54 33.57 37.65
C LEU A 52 -6.09 33.62 37.16
N GLN A 53 -5.41 34.76 37.30
CA GLN A 53 -3.99 34.91 36.96
C GLN A 53 -3.07 34.19 37.94
N SER A 54 -3.53 33.92 39.17
CA SER A 54 -2.77 33.19 40.19
C SER A 54 -3.10 31.70 40.23
N GLU A 55 -3.85 31.18 39.24
CA GLU A 55 -4.33 29.79 39.17
C GLU A 55 -5.14 29.33 40.40
N GLN A 56 -5.73 30.29 41.13
CA GLN A 56 -6.58 30.02 42.29
C GLN A 56 -8.05 29.93 41.86
N THR A 57 -8.34 29.00 40.95
CA THR A 57 -9.61 28.95 40.21
C THR A 57 -10.83 28.85 41.12
N ALA A 58 -10.78 28.06 42.20
CA ALA A 58 -11.90 27.94 43.15
C ALA A 58 -12.25 29.29 43.83
N LYS A 59 -11.24 30.12 44.14
CA LYS A 59 -11.48 31.45 44.72
C LYS A 59 -12.06 32.41 43.69
N ALA A 60 -11.56 32.35 42.45
CA ALA A 60 -12.10 33.14 41.34
C ALA A 60 -13.60 32.84 41.12
N VAL A 61 -13.97 31.57 41.05
CA VAL A 61 -15.37 31.13 40.95
C VAL A 61 -16.20 31.69 42.09
N GLY A 62 -15.73 31.57 43.34
CA GLY A 62 -16.45 32.10 44.51
C GLY A 62 -16.66 33.62 44.49
N TYR A 63 -15.71 34.40 43.94
CA TYR A 63 -15.90 35.85 43.75
C TYR A 63 -16.86 36.15 42.58
N LEU A 64 -16.76 35.41 41.48
CA LEU A 64 -17.62 35.61 40.30
C LEU A 64 -19.08 35.21 40.58
N GLU A 65 -19.32 34.13 41.33
CA GLU A 65 -20.66 33.74 41.78
C GLU A 65 -21.32 34.84 42.65
N LYS A 66 -20.52 35.57 43.46
CA LYS A 66 -21.01 36.76 44.18
C LYS A 66 -21.25 37.92 43.22
N ALA A 67 -20.33 38.16 42.28
CA ALA A 67 -20.43 39.25 41.32
C ALA A 67 -21.69 39.14 40.45
N VAL A 68 -22.01 37.95 39.91
CA VAL A 68 -23.22 37.74 39.10
C VAL A 68 -24.52 37.89 39.90
N ARG A 69 -24.51 37.60 41.22
CA ARG A 69 -25.67 37.87 42.09
C ARG A 69 -25.91 39.37 42.29
N LEU A 70 -24.84 40.16 42.38
CA LEU A 70 -24.92 41.63 42.53
C LEU A 70 -25.24 42.33 41.20
N ALA A 71 -24.87 41.72 40.07
CA ALA A 71 -25.09 42.23 38.73
C ALA A 71 -25.69 41.16 37.80
N PRO A 72 -26.96 40.77 38.00
CA PRO A 72 -27.60 39.67 37.25
C PRO A 72 -27.83 39.95 35.77
N LYS A 73 -27.54 41.17 35.31
CA LYS A 73 -27.62 41.59 33.89
C LYS A 73 -26.25 41.92 33.31
N SER A 74 -25.15 41.53 33.97
CA SER A 74 -23.80 41.74 33.44
C SER A 74 -23.33 40.51 32.66
N ALA A 75 -23.36 40.61 31.34
CA ALA A 75 -22.86 39.55 30.46
C ALA A 75 -21.37 39.28 30.70
N GLU A 76 -20.57 40.32 30.93
CA GLU A 76 -19.14 40.24 31.29
C GLU A 76 -18.90 39.36 32.53
N MET A 77 -19.64 39.57 33.63
CA MET A 77 -19.45 38.76 34.85
C MET A 77 -19.82 37.29 34.64
N PHE A 78 -20.88 37.02 33.86
CA PHE A 78 -21.27 35.65 33.51
C PHE A 78 -20.27 34.99 32.56
N GLY A 79 -19.71 35.73 31.60
CA GLY A 79 -18.66 35.24 30.71
C GLY A 79 -17.39 34.86 31.47
N LEU A 80 -16.93 35.74 32.37
CA LEU A 80 -15.80 35.46 33.26
C LEU A 80 -16.07 34.28 34.20
N LEU A 81 -17.30 34.15 34.73
CA LEU A 81 -17.72 32.98 35.51
C LEU A 81 -17.62 31.69 34.69
N GLY A 82 -18.10 31.71 33.45
CA GLY A 82 -17.96 30.60 32.50
C GLY A 82 -16.51 30.17 32.33
N THR A 83 -15.62 31.10 32.00
CA THR A 83 -14.17 30.84 31.86
C THR A 83 -13.55 30.26 33.13
N ALA A 84 -13.93 30.79 34.31
CA ALA A 84 -13.45 30.29 35.58
C ALA A 84 -13.94 28.85 35.86
N LEU A 85 -15.19 28.53 35.49
CA LEU A 85 -15.78 27.20 35.67
C LEU A 85 -15.17 26.16 34.73
N ILE A 86 -14.82 26.53 33.48
CA ILE A 86 -14.05 25.67 32.56
C ILE A 86 -12.73 25.26 33.24
N ARG A 87 -11.95 26.23 33.72
CA ARG A 87 -10.67 25.99 34.42
C ARG A 87 -10.84 25.20 35.73
N ALA A 88 -12.05 25.18 36.30
CA ALA A 88 -12.35 24.45 37.53
C ALA A 88 -12.80 23.00 37.25
N GLY A 89 -12.89 22.58 35.99
CA GLY A 89 -13.42 21.26 35.62
C GLY A 89 -14.92 21.12 35.88
N ARG A 90 -15.68 22.23 35.79
CA ARG A 90 -17.14 22.26 35.98
C ARG A 90 -17.85 22.63 34.66
N PRO A 91 -17.84 21.75 33.65
CA PRO A 91 -18.29 22.09 32.29
C PRO A 91 -19.79 22.40 32.22
N ASP A 92 -20.67 21.68 32.91
CA ASP A 92 -22.11 21.95 32.87
C ASP A 92 -22.48 23.32 33.47
N ASP A 93 -21.83 23.68 34.58
CA ASP A 93 -22.00 25.00 35.19
C ASP A 93 -21.43 26.10 34.27
N ALA A 94 -20.32 25.82 33.57
CA ALA A 94 -19.75 26.73 32.59
C ALA A 94 -20.72 26.98 31.42
N LEU A 95 -21.34 25.94 30.87
CA LEU A 95 -22.36 26.07 29.82
C LEU A 95 -23.53 26.94 30.29
N ALA A 96 -24.01 26.75 31.52
CA ALA A 96 -25.10 27.56 32.07
C ALA A 96 -24.71 29.04 32.24
N ALA A 97 -23.51 29.31 32.75
CA ALA A 97 -22.99 30.66 32.91
C ALA A 97 -22.76 31.36 31.54
N LEU A 98 -22.13 30.68 30.59
CA LEU A 98 -21.89 31.17 29.23
C LEU A 98 -23.20 31.39 28.47
N GLY A 99 -24.17 30.49 28.61
CA GLY A 99 -25.50 30.62 28.01
C GLY A 99 -26.25 31.84 28.55
N THR A 100 -26.10 32.13 29.85
CA THR A 100 -26.63 33.36 30.46
C THR A 100 -25.92 34.60 29.92
N ALA A 101 -24.59 34.56 29.78
CA ALA A 101 -23.82 35.67 29.20
C ALA A 101 -24.28 35.99 27.77
N ILE A 102 -24.35 34.98 26.91
CA ILE A 102 -24.80 35.08 25.51
C ILE A 102 -26.26 35.54 25.43
N GLY A 103 -27.12 35.10 26.35
CA GLY A 103 -28.52 35.54 26.42
C GLY A 103 -28.68 37.01 26.81
N ILE A 104 -27.74 37.57 27.58
CA ILE A 104 -27.71 38.99 27.95
C ILE A 104 -27.09 39.83 26.83
N ASP A 105 -25.96 39.38 26.27
CA ASP A 105 -25.26 40.03 25.17
C ASP A 105 -24.84 38.98 24.11
N PRO A 106 -25.61 38.85 23.02
CA PRO A 106 -25.28 37.94 21.94
C PRO A 106 -24.00 38.31 21.17
N GLY A 107 -23.46 39.52 21.36
CA GLY A 107 -22.28 40.04 20.67
C GLY A 107 -20.93 39.60 21.24
N MET A 108 -20.92 38.80 22.32
CA MET A 108 -19.69 38.36 22.98
C MET A 108 -19.03 37.17 22.25
N ALA A 109 -18.12 37.46 21.30
CA ALA A 109 -17.38 36.44 20.55
C ALA A 109 -16.63 35.45 21.48
N ASP A 110 -15.94 35.93 22.51
CA ASP A 110 -15.25 35.09 23.49
C ASP A 110 -16.18 34.12 24.25
N ALA A 111 -17.42 34.55 24.55
CA ALA A 111 -18.39 33.70 25.23
C ALA A 111 -18.89 32.59 24.29
N GLN A 112 -19.10 32.91 23.01
CA GLN A 112 -19.44 31.94 21.98
C GLN A 112 -18.30 30.93 21.76
N TYR A 113 -17.06 31.41 21.64
CA TYR A 113 -15.88 30.56 21.50
C TYR A 113 -15.69 29.62 22.69
N ASN A 114 -15.78 30.13 23.93
CA ASN A 114 -15.66 29.32 25.14
C ASN A 114 -16.82 28.31 25.30
N MET A 115 -18.02 28.67 24.83
CA MET A 115 -19.15 27.74 24.75
C MET A 115 -18.82 26.59 23.79
N GLY A 116 -18.30 26.92 22.60
CA GLY A 116 -17.84 25.95 21.61
C GLY A 116 -16.79 24.99 22.18
N ASN A 117 -15.75 25.51 22.84
CA ASN A 117 -14.71 24.70 23.48
C ASN A 117 -15.28 23.74 24.52
N THR A 118 -16.16 24.24 25.40
CA THR A 118 -16.78 23.41 26.45
C THR A 118 -17.64 22.29 25.85
N LEU A 119 -18.40 22.58 24.78
CA LEU A 119 -19.22 21.60 24.09
C LEU A 119 -18.37 20.54 23.38
N ARG A 120 -17.29 20.94 22.71
CA ARG A 120 -16.34 20.02 22.07
C ARG A 120 -15.71 19.08 23.09
N ASP A 121 -15.28 19.60 24.24
CA ASP A 121 -14.68 18.79 25.31
C ASP A 121 -15.69 17.79 25.92
N LEU A 122 -17.00 18.06 25.79
CA LEU A 122 -18.10 17.14 26.13
C LEU A 122 -18.51 16.21 24.97
N GLY A 123 -17.82 16.25 23.82
CA GLY A 123 -18.13 15.47 22.62
C GLY A 123 -19.32 15.99 21.80
N ARG A 124 -19.89 17.16 22.13
CA ARG A 124 -21.04 17.77 21.46
C ARG A 124 -20.60 18.62 20.25
N ASN A 125 -19.92 17.97 19.31
CA ASN A 125 -19.23 18.57 18.17
C ASN A 125 -20.13 19.42 17.26
N ALA A 126 -21.33 18.94 16.90
CA ALA A 126 -22.24 19.69 16.03
C ALA A 126 -22.68 21.04 16.65
N GLU A 127 -22.94 21.06 17.96
CA GLU A 127 -23.29 22.28 18.68
C GLU A 127 -22.07 23.20 18.84
N ALA A 128 -20.89 22.63 19.11
CA ALA A 128 -19.63 23.38 19.16
C ALA A 128 -19.36 24.13 17.85
N ALA A 129 -19.53 23.48 16.70
CA ALA A 129 -19.38 24.10 15.38
C ALA A 129 -20.30 25.32 15.19
N GLY A 130 -21.55 25.24 15.67
CA GLY A 130 -22.49 26.36 15.64
C GLY A 130 -21.97 27.58 16.42
N HIS A 131 -21.46 27.35 17.62
CA HIS A 131 -20.89 28.40 18.47
C HIS A 131 -19.59 28.99 17.91
N TYR A 132 -18.71 28.17 17.32
CA TYR A 132 -17.52 28.70 16.63
C TYR A 132 -17.87 29.56 15.42
N ARG A 133 -18.83 29.14 14.59
CA ARG A 133 -19.32 29.96 13.47
C ARG A 133 -19.90 31.28 13.95
N GLN A 134 -20.60 31.29 15.09
CA GLN A 134 -21.12 32.53 15.67
C GLN A 134 -19.99 33.42 16.20
N ALA A 135 -18.96 32.86 16.85
CA ALA A 135 -17.77 33.61 17.27
C ALA A 135 -17.08 34.26 16.06
N ILE A 136 -16.88 33.51 14.97
CA ILE A 136 -16.30 33.98 13.71
C ILE A 136 -17.18 35.05 13.04
N HIS A 137 -18.50 34.90 13.08
CA HIS A 137 -19.41 35.90 12.53
C HIS A 137 -19.29 37.25 13.26
N LEU A 138 -19.10 37.22 14.57
CA LEU A 138 -18.91 38.40 15.41
C LEU A 138 -17.52 39.00 15.24
N GLU A 139 -16.50 38.15 15.12
CA GLU A 139 -15.10 38.52 14.95
C GLU A 139 -14.43 37.66 13.85
N PRO A 140 -14.43 38.13 12.59
CA PRO A 140 -13.93 37.34 11.46
C PRO A 140 -12.44 36.96 11.54
N GLU A 141 -11.62 37.74 12.25
CA GLU A 141 -10.19 37.51 12.44
C GLU A 141 -9.89 36.72 13.73
N PHE A 142 -10.85 35.97 14.27
CA PHE A 142 -10.66 35.12 15.45
C PHE A 142 -10.00 33.78 15.07
N ALA A 143 -8.67 33.78 14.97
CA ALA A 143 -7.88 32.61 14.52
C ALA A 143 -8.20 31.30 15.28
N ASP A 144 -8.24 31.34 16.61
CA ASP A 144 -8.50 30.14 17.43
C ASP A 144 -9.91 29.55 17.18
N ALA A 145 -10.90 30.39 16.88
CA ALA A 145 -12.24 29.94 16.56
C ALA A 145 -12.29 29.24 15.20
N HIS A 146 -11.55 29.74 14.20
CA HIS A 146 -11.36 29.06 12.92
C HIS A 146 -10.62 27.74 13.08
N PHE A 147 -9.52 27.71 13.84
CA PHE A 147 -8.73 26.50 14.08
C PHE A 147 -9.57 25.40 14.77
N ASN A 148 -10.29 25.74 15.84
CA ASN A 148 -11.13 24.77 16.55
C ASN A 148 -12.36 24.35 15.74
N LEU A 149 -12.93 25.24 14.91
CA LEU A 149 -13.95 24.86 13.95
C LEU A 149 -13.42 23.83 12.94
N GLY A 150 -12.20 24.02 12.44
CA GLY A 150 -11.55 23.09 11.53
C GLY A 150 -11.45 21.67 12.09
N TRP A 151 -11.04 21.54 13.37
CA TRP A 151 -10.96 20.22 14.03
C TRP A 151 -12.31 19.53 14.16
N VAL A 152 -13.34 20.28 14.57
CA VAL A 152 -14.70 19.74 14.70
C VAL A 152 -15.26 19.32 13.34
N LEU A 153 -15.01 20.09 12.29
CA LEU A 153 -15.45 19.75 10.93
C LEU A 153 -14.71 18.52 10.37
N LYS A 154 -13.41 18.41 10.63
CA LYS A 154 -12.60 17.23 10.25
C LYS A 154 -13.11 15.96 10.92
N ALA A 155 -13.44 16.04 12.21
CA ALA A 155 -14.02 14.90 12.95
C ALA A 155 -15.41 14.48 12.42
N ASP A 156 -16.18 15.41 11.85
CA ASP A 156 -17.48 15.16 11.21
C ASP A 156 -17.35 14.71 9.73
N GLY A 157 -16.14 14.59 9.20
CA GLY A 157 -15.87 14.21 7.81
C GLY A 157 -16.06 15.34 6.78
N ASN A 158 -16.36 16.57 7.22
CA ASN A 158 -16.49 17.74 6.34
C ASN A 158 -15.11 18.33 6.01
N LEU A 159 -14.31 17.57 5.26
CA LEU A 159 -12.88 17.84 5.03
C LEU A 159 -12.62 19.16 4.27
N GLU A 160 -13.46 19.52 3.29
CA GLU A 160 -13.33 20.77 2.54
C GLU A 160 -13.52 22.01 3.44
N ASP A 161 -14.56 21.98 4.28
CA ASP A 161 -14.82 23.07 5.23
C ASP A 161 -13.75 23.12 6.32
N ALA A 162 -13.23 21.96 6.74
CA ALA A 162 -12.13 21.88 7.69
C ALA A 162 -10.86 22.53 7.12
N ALA A 163 -10.47 22.17 5.89
CA ALA A 163 -9.33 22.78 5.21
C ALA A 163 -9.50 24.30 5.07
N ARG A 164 -10.70 24.78 4.74
CA ARG A 164 -10.97 26.22 4.67
C ARG A 164 -10.81 26.91 6.02
N ALA A 165 -11.33 26.32 7.10
CA ALA A 165 -11.22 26.87 8.44
C ALA A 165 -9.77 26.91 8.93
N PHE A 166 -8.99 25.84 8.72
CA PHE A 166 -7.55 25.84 9.03
C PHE A 166 -6.78 26.86 8.16
N GLY A 167 -7.14 26.98 6.88
CA GLY A 167 -6.57 27.96 5.96
C GLY A 167 -6.81 29.41 6.42
N GLU A 168 -8.01 29.73 6.90
CA GLU A 168 -8.30 31.05 7.49
C GLU A 168 -7.52 31.27 8.79
N ALA A 169 -7.45 30.28 9.68
CA ALA A 169 -6.63 30.37 10.90
C ALA A 169 -5.16 30.67 10.57
N ALA A 170 -4.57 29.96 9.60
CA ALA A 170 -3.21 30.17 9.14
C ALA A 170 -3.03 31.50 8.38
N ARG A 171 -4.07 32.01 7.68
CA ARG A 171 -4.03 33.34 7.04
C ARG A 171 -4.00 34.45 8.08
N ILE A 172 -4.80 34.33 9.13
CA ILE A 172 -4.89 35.32 10.22
C ILE A 172 -3.60 35.30 11.05
N ASN A 173 -3.08 34.11 11.35
CA ASN A 173 -1.82 33.93 12.07
C ASN A 173 -0.82 33.06 11.25
N PRO A 174 -0.06 33.66 10.31
CA PRO A 174 0.90 32.92 9.48
C PRO A 174 2.06 32.29 10.26
N GLY A 175 2.27 32.68 11.53
CA GLY A 175 3.27 32.11 12.42
C GLY A 175 2.78 30.89 13.22
N ASP A 176 1.56 30.43 12.98
CA ASP A 176 0.99 29.25 13.63
C ASP A 176 1.30 27.98 12.81
N ALA A 177 2.38 27.31 13.18
CA ALA A 177 2.78 26.05 12.55
C ALA A 177 1.76 24.92 12.78
N GLU A 178 1.01 24.93 13.89
CA GLU A 178 -0.02 23.93 14.17
C GLU A 178 -1.22 24.10 13.22
N ALA A 179 -1.66 25.33 12.97
CA ALA A 179 -2.71 25.63 11.98
C ALA A 179 -2.30 25.21 10.56
N LEU A 180 -1.06 25.50 10.15
CA LEU A 180 -0.52 25.08 8.85
C LEU A 180 -0.40 23.55 8.73
N MET A 181 0.04 22.87 9.79
CA MET A 181 0.07 21.41 9.84
C MET A 181 -1.34 20.83 9.72
N ALA A 182 -2.30 21.34 10.50
CA ALA A 182 -3.68 20.89 10.47
C ALA A 182 -4.31 21.07 9.08
N LEU A 183 -4.05 22.21 8.42
CA LEU A 183 -4.41 22.44 7.01
C LEU A 183 -3.83 21.34 6.11
N GLY A 184 -2.54 21.07 6.22
CA GLY A 184 -1.86 20.01 5.45
C GLY A 184 -2.51 18.64 5.64
N THR A 185 -2.85 18.26 6.88
CA THR A 185 -3.54 16.98 7.15
C THR A 185 -4.96 16.92 6.58
N ALA A 186 -5.67 18.04 6.52
CA ALA A 186 -7.01 18.10 5.94
C ALA A 186 -6.97 18.00 4.40
N LEU A 187 -6.00 18.67 3.76
CA LEU A 187 -5.77 18.60 2.32
C LEU A 187 -5.33 17.20 1.86
N ASP A 188 -4.49 16.54 2.66
CA ASP A 188 -4.09 15.16 2.40
C ASP A 188 -5.30 14.21 2.45
N ALA A 189 -6.19 14.37 3.43
CA ALA A 189 -7.41 13.59 3.50
C ALA A 189 -8.38 13.83 2.31
N LEU A 190 -8.28 14.99 1.65
CA LEU A 190 -9.00 15.31 0.40
C LEU A 190 -8.31 14.72 -0.86
N GLY A 191 -7.10 14.17 -0.73
CA GLY A 191 -6.29 13.73 -1.87
C GLY A 191 -5.57 14.87 -2.61
N GLU A 192 -5.56 16.08 -2.05
CA GLU A 192 -4.84 17.24 -2.60
C GLU A 192 -3.36 17.21 -2.21
N THR A 193 -2.63 16.20 -2.71
CA THR A 193 -1.25 15.88 -2.30
C THR A 193 -0.29 17.08 -2.38
N ASP A 194 -0.29 17.83 -3.48
CA ASP A 194 0.65 18.96 -3.66
C ASP A 194 0.34 20.12 -2.70
N ALA A 195 -0.94 20.39 -2.46
CA ALA A 195 -1.37 21.42 -1.53
C ALA A 195 -1.05 21.03 -0.07
N ALA A 196 -1.24 19.75 0.27
CA ALA A 196 -0.87 19.21 1.57
C ALA A 196 0.64 19.33 1.85
N LEU A 197 1.47 18.95 0.88
CA LEU A 197 2.93 19.10 0.99
C LEU A 197 3.34 20.57 1.15
N SER A 198 2.73 21.49 0.39
CA SER A 198 3.03 22.92 0.51
C SER A 198 2.66 23.49 1.88
N ALA A 199 1.50 23.12 2.44
CA ALA A 199 1.08 23.56 3.76
C ALA A 199 2.01 23.01 4.87
N LEU A 200 2.39 21.73 4.79
CA LEU A 200 3.31 21.11 5.74
C LEU A 200 4.73 21.67 5.63
N GLU A 201 5.22 21.94 4.42
CA GLU A 201 6.51 22.60 4.21
C GLU A 201 6.51 23.99 4.85
N HIS A 202 5.42 24.76 4.71
CA HIS A 202 5.30 26.05 5.36
C HIS A 202 5.26 25.94 6.89
N ALA A 203 4.55 24.94 7.44
CA ALA A 203 4.57 24.65 8.87
C ALA A 203 6.00 24.39 9.39
N LEU A 204 6.80 23.63 8.62
CA LEU A 204 8.19 23.32 8.95
C LEU A 204 9.15 24.50 8.76
N GLN A 205 8.84 25.44 7.87
CA GLN A 205 9.58 26.71 7.76
C GLN A 205 9.34 27.61 8.98
N VAL A 206 8.12 27.61 9.51
CA VAL A 206 7.74 28.38 10.70
C VAL A 206 8.30 27.73 11.97
N ASN A 207 8.16 26.41 12.11
CA ASN A 207 8.71 25.64 13.23
C ASN A 207 9.41 24.35 12.76
N PRO A 208 10.75 24.38 12.59
CA PRO A 208 11.52 23.22 12.15
C PRO A 208 11.57 22.05 13.14
N GLU A 209 11.21 22.28 14.41
CA GLU A 209 11.23 21.29 15.50
C GLU A 209 9.84 20.71 15.79
N LEU A 210 8.88 20.84 14.86
CA LEU A 210 7.56 20.25 14.98
C LEU A 210 7.57 18.79 14.47
N ALA A 211 7.81 17.83 15.36
CA ALA A 211 7.91 16.40 15.03
C ALA A 211 6.67 15.88 14.26
N ALA A 212 5.47 16.24 14.72
CA ALA A 212 4.21 15.86 14.08
C ALA A 212 4.09 16.37 12.63
N ALA A 213 4.65 17.53 12.30
CA ALA A 213 4.65 18.05 10.94
C ALA A 213 5.62 17.27 10.03
N HIS A 214 6.81 16.90 10.53
CA HIS A 214 7.73 16.00 9.80
C HIS A 214 7.11 14.62 9.58
N TYR A 215 6.45 14.06 10.59
CA TYR A 215 5.73 12.79 10.47
C TYR A 215 4.61 12.85 9.43
N ASN A 216 3.74 13.85 9.50
CA ASN A 216 2.67 14.04 8.53
C ASN A 216 3.22 14.30 7.12
N PHE A 217 4.32 15.05 6.99
CA PHE A 217 5.01 15.27 5.71
C PHE A 217 5.52 13.94 5.14
N GLY A 218 6.11 13.09 5.97
CA GLY A 218 6.51 11.73 5.60
C GLY A 218 5.35 10.87 5.10
N ASN A 219 4.20 10.90 5.78
CA ASN A 219 3.00 10.15 5.38
C ASN A 219 2.51 10.56 3.98
N VAL A 220 2.42 11.88 3.72
CA VAL A 220 1.99 12.41 2.41
C VAL A 220 3.00 12.04 1.31
N LEU A 221 4.30 12.17 1.58
CA LEU A 221 5.36 11.78 0.64
C LEU A 221 5.32 10.28 0.31
N GLY A 222 5.07 9.43 1.31
CA GLY A 222 4.92 7.99 1.13
C GLY A 222 3.79 7.64 0.17
N ARG A 223 2.59 8.20 0.42
CA ARG A 223 1.43 8.02 -0.48
C ARG A 223 1.67 8.59 -1.89
N ALA A 224 2.48 9.64 -2.02
CA ALA A 224 2.90 10.19 -3.30
C ALA A 224 3.97 9.34 -4.03
N GLY A 225 4.39 8.20 -3.48
CA GLY A 225 5.44 7.34 -4.04
C GLY A 225 6.86 7.88 -3.84
N ARG A 226 7.05 8.94 -3.05
CA ARG A 226 8.35 9.57 -2.75
C ARG A 226 8.98 8.93 -1.51
N SER A 227 9.17 7.61 -1.54
CA SER A 227 9.60 6.81 -0.38
C SER A 227 10.92 7.29 0.24
N ALA A 228 11.91 7.69 -0.57
CA ALA A 228 13.19 8.18 -0.06
C ALA A 228 13.04 9.48 0.76
N ASP A 229 12.18 10.40 0.31
CA ASP A 229 11.90 11.65 1.01
C ASP A 229 11.09 11.38 2.28
N ALA A 230 10.15 10.43 2.24
CA ALA A 230 9.37 10.03 3.42
C ALA A 230 10.27 9.50 4.54
N VAL A 231 11.24 8.63 4.21
CA VAL A 231 12.24 8.14 5.18
C VAL A 231 13.04 9.28 5.80
N ALA A 232 13.42 10.30 5.02
CA ALA A 232 14.13 11.46 5.54
C ALA A 232 13.26 12.28 6.52
N ALA A 233 11.98 12.48 6.19
CA ALA A 233 11.04 13.20 7.05
C ALA A 233 10.80 12.45 8.38
N TYR A 234 10.55 11.13 8.34
CA TYR A 234 10.38 10.34 9.56
C TYR A 234 11.63 10.34 10.44
N ARG A 235 12.83 10.23 9.85
CA ARG A 235 14.08 10.34 10.62
C ARG A 235 14.19 11.69 11.32
N ARG A 236 13.82 12.77 10.64
CA ARG A 236 13.81 14.10 11.26
C ARG A 236 12.78 14.21 12.38
N ALA A 237 11.62 13.58 12.24
CA ALA A 237 10.64 13.47 13.32
C ALA A 237 11.22 12.71 14.53
N LEU A 238 11.93 11.60 14.32
CA LEU A 238 12.58 10.83 15.39
C LEU A 238 13.77 11.53 16.05
N ASP A 239 14.49 12.40 15.32
CA ASP A 239 15.53 13.25 15.91
C ASP A 239 14.96 14.19 16.97
N ILE A 240 13.68 14.57 16.83
CA ILE A 240 12.95 15.47 17.73
C ILE A 240 12.21 14.68 18.82
N GLU A 241 11.53 13.59 18.41
CA GLU A 241 10.74 12.71 19.27
C GLU A 241 11.22 11.25 19.11
N PRO A 242 12.25 10.82 19.88
CA PRO A 242 12.88 9.52 19.69
C PRO A 242 12.00 8.30 20.01
N ASP A 243 10.90 8.50 20.76
CA ASP A 243 10.02 7.43 21.24
C ASP A 243 8.63 7.47 20.56
N GLY A 244 8.53 8.07 19.37
CA GLY A 244 7.29 8.12 18.58
C GLY A 244 6.94 6.75 17.98
N PHE A 245 5.96 6.05 18.56
CA PHE A 245 5.51 4.72 18.15
C PHE A 245 5.09 4.66 16.67
N GLU A 246 4.21 5.57 16.24
CA GLU A 246 3.68 5.65 14.88
C GLU A 246 4.80 6.01 13.88
N ILE A 247 5.76 6.83 14.31
CA ILE A 247 6.90 7.24 13.49
C ILE A 247 7.83 6.04 13.24
N HIS A 248 8.13 5.26 14.28
CA HIS A 248 8.90 4.03 14.15
C HIS A 248 8.23 3.00 13.23
N SER A 249 6.92 2.80 13.39
CA SER A 249 6.15 1.85 12.57
C SER A 249 6.14 2.26 11.09
N ASN A 250 5.81 3.51 10.77
CA ASN A 250 5.73 3.98 9.38
C ASN A 250 7.11 4.10 8.72
N LEU A 251 8.16 4.44 9.49
CA LEU A 251 9.52 4.40 9.00
C LEU A 251 9.97 2.98 8.67
N GLY A 252 9.60 2.00 9.51
CA GLY A 252 9.84 0.59 9.26
C GLY A 252 9.22 0.13 7.93
N GLU A 253 7.97 0.51 7.68
CA GLU A 253 7.27 0.19 6.43
C GLU A 253 7.93 0.83 5.21
N ALA A 254 8.22 2.14 5.27
CA ALA A 254 8.91 2.83 4.18
C ALA A 254 10.30 2.24 3.87
N LEU A 255 10.99 1.72 4.89
CA LEU A 255 12.28 1.02 4.72
C LEU A 255 12.11 -0.39 4.12
N LEU A 256 11.01 -1.08 4.40
CA LEU A 256 10.68 -2.35 3.73
C LEU A 256 10.48 -2.16 2.23
N ASP A 257 9.78 -1.10 1.82
CA ASP A 257 9.58 -0.76 0.42
C ASP A 257 10.89 -0.48 -0.33
N GLN A 258 11.91 -0.01 0.41
CA GLN A 258 13.27 0.19 -0.10
C GLN A 258 14.16 -1.05 -0.02
N ASN A 259 13.61 -2.21 0.37
CA ASN A 259 14.33 -3.44 0.65
C ASN A 259 15.42 -3.32 1.75
N ASN A 260 15.33 -2.32 2.63
CA ASN A 260 16.24 -2.15 3.77
C ASN A 260 15.70 -2.92 4.99
N PHE A 261 15.65 -4.24 4.86
CA PHE A 261 14.99 -5.13 5.82
C PHE A 261 15.59 -5.04 7.23
N GLN A 262 16.92 -4.99 7.35
CA GLN A 262 17.57 -4.97 8.66
C GLN A 262 17.26 -3.70 9.45
N THR A 263 17.20 -2.54 8.78
CA THR A 263 16.86 -1.28 9.45
C THR A 263 15.38 -1.22 9.77
N ALA A 264 14.52 -1.73 8.87
CA ALA A 264 13.08 -1.86 9.14
C ALA A 264 12.80 -2.70 10.39
N ILE A 265 13.46 -3.86 10.52
CA ILE A 265 13.38 -4.74 11.71
C ILE A 265 13.70 -3.94 12.99
N THR A 266 14.78 -3.16 13.00
CA THR A 266 15.17 -2.35 14.17
C THR A 266 14.08 -1.35 14.54
N HIS A 267 13.45 -0.67 13.57
CA HIS A 267 12.38 0.29 13.87
C HIS A 267 11.09 -0.38 14.33
N PHE A 268 10.69 -1.51 13.75
CA PHE A 268 9.53 -2.27 14.24
C PHE A 268 9.77 -2.85 15.63
N GLN A 269 10.97 -3.33 15.93
CA GLN A 269 11.35 -3.74 17.28
C GLN A 269 11.21 -2.58 18.27
N ARG A 270 11.69 -1.39 17.90
CA ARG A 270 11.54 -0.20 18.74
C ARG A 270 10.07 0.21 18.94
N ALA A 271 9.24 0.16 17.90
CA ALA A 271 7.80 0.37 18.02
C ALA A 271 7.16 -0.63 19.01
N ASN A 272 7.50 -1.92 18.90
CA ASN A 272 7.00 -2.96 19.80
C ASN A 272 7.53 -2.83 21.24
N GLU A 273 8.71 -2.24 21.45
CA GLU A 273 9.22 -1.90 22.78
C GLU A 273 8.45 -0.73 23.41
N ILE A 274 8.10 0.29 22.61
CA ILE A 274 7.39 1.49 23.07
C ILE A 274 5.93 1.16 23.43
N ASN A 275 5.23 0.45 22.53
CA ASN A 275 3.86 0.00 22.74
C ASN A 275 3.74 -1.51 22.45
N PRO A 276 3.98 -2.37 23.44
CA PRO A 276 3.86 -3.82 23.27
C PRO A 276 2.40 -4.24 23.19
N GLY A 277 2.13 -5.27 22.39
CA GLY A 277 0.78 -5.85 22.27
C GLY A 277 0.00 -5.40 21.02
N GLU A 278 0.65 -4.70 20.10
CA GLU A 278 0.07 -4.32 18.81
C GLU A 278 0.31 -5.43 17.76
N ALA A 279 -0.75 -6.15 17.39
CA ALA A 279 -0.66 -7.26 16.42
C ALA A 279 -0.16 -6.80 15.04
N GLU A 280 -0.45 -5.56 14.64
CA GLU A 280 -0.02 -4.98 13.38
C GLU A 280 1.50 -4.84 13.29
N VAL A 281 2.15 -4.33 14.36
CA VAL A 281 3.60 -4.17 14.40
C VAL A 281 4.30 -5.54 14.36
N LEU A 282 3.75 -6.54 15.05
CA LEU A 282 4.27 -7.91 15.01
C LEU A 282 4.13 -8.55 13.62
N ASN A 283 3.00 -8.32 12.94
CA ASN A 283 2.83 -8.74 11.54
C ASN A 283 3.85 -8.05 10.62
N ASN A 284 4.11 -6.76 10.81
CA ASN A 284 5.07 -6.01 10.00
C ASN A 284 6.50 -6.47 10.27
N LEU A 285 6.84 -6.76 11.53
CA LEU A 285 8.11 -7.37 11.92
C LEU A 285 8.28 -8.77 11.30
N GLY A 286 7.25 -9.62 11.35
CA GLY A 286 7.24 -10.92 10.69
C GLY A 286 7.44 -10.80 9.17
N THR A 287 6.78 -9.82 8.55
CA THR A 287 6.96 -9.51 7.12
C THR A 287 8.38 -9.08 6.80
N ALA A 288 9.01 -8.27 7.66
CA ALA A 288 10.38 -7.84 7.52
C ALA A 288 11.37 -9.02 7.57
N TYR A 289 11.22 -9.91 8.56
CA TYR A 289 12.04 -11.12 8.65
C TYR A 289 11.83 -12.08 7.48
N ARG A 290 10.58 -12.25 7.02
CA ARG A 290 10.26 -13.06 5.84
C ARG A 290 10.96 -12.53 4.59
N LYS A 291 10.93 -11.22 4.37
CA LYS A 291 11.62 -10.56 3.24
C LYS A 291 13.15 -10.66 3.35
N GLN A 292 13.69 -10.69 4.57
CA GLN A 292 15.10 -10.98 4.83
C GLN A 292 15.47 -12.46 4.59
N GLY A 293 14.49 -13.36 4.46
CA GLY A 293 14.68 -14.81 4.33
C GLY A 293 14.83 -15.54 5.67
N ASN A 294 14.66 -14.86 6.80
CA ASN A 294 14.65 -15.48 8.12
C ASN A 294 13.22 -15.96 8.46
N TYR A 295 12.83 -17.07 7.86
CA TYR A 295 11.45 -17.56 7.94
C TYR A 295 11.04 -17.99 9.35
N GLU A 296 11.92 -18.59 10.14
CA GLU A 296 11.59 -19.00 11.52
C GLU A 296 11.26 -17.80 12.41
N ALA A 297 12.08 -16.75 12.37
CA ALA A 297 11.77 -15.51 13.10
C ALA A 297 10.47 -14.86 12.59
N ALA A 298 10.20 -14.95 11.29
CA ALA A 298 8.95 -14.46 10.72
C ALA A 298 7.73 -15.18 11.31
N LEU A 299 7.78 -16.52 11.35
CA LEU A 299 6.71 -17.36 11.90
C LEU A 299 6.47 -17.06 13.39
N ASP A 300 7.53 -16.93 14.19
CA ASP A 300 7.42 -16.57 15.62
C ASP A 300 6.66 -15.26 15.82
N HIS A 301 6.90 -14.25 14.97
CA HIS A 301 6.23 -12.95 15.08
C HIS A 301 4.80 -12.98 14.54
N PHE A 302 4.52 -13.75 13.48
CA PHE A 302 3.15 -13.97 13.05
C PHE A 302 2.34 -14.72 14.12
N ASP A 303 2.93 -15.71 14.78
CA ASP A 303 2.27 -16.44 15.88
C ASP A 303 1.98 -15.53 17.07
N GLN A 304 2.90 -14.61 17.40
CA GLN A 304 2.63 -13.58 18.42
C GLN A 304 1.50 -12.63 18.00
N ALA A 305 1.47 -12.18 16.75
CA ALA A 305 0.38 -11.35 16.23
C ALA A 305 -0.97 -12.08 16.32
N LEU A 306 -1.01 -13.36 15.95
CA LEU A 306 -2.20 -14.20 15.99
C LEU A 306 -2.61 -14.60 17.42
N ALA A 307 -1.66 -14.66 18.36
CA ALA A 307 -1.99 -14.84 19.77
C ALA A 307 -2.72 -13.62 20.36
N ILE A 308 -2.44 -12.42 19.86
CA ILE A 308 -3.12 -11.17 20.24
C ILE A 308 -4.46 -11.05 19.53
N ASN A 309 -4.47 -11.27 18.21
CA ASN A 309 -5.67 -11.25 17.38
C ASN A 309 -5.78 -12.52 16.53
N PRO A 310 -6.50 -13.56 17.01
CA PRO A 310 -6.65 -14.83 16.30
C PRO A 310 -7.35 -14.73 14.94
N PHE A 311 -8.12 -13.66 14.70
CA PHE A 311 -8.88 -13.45 13.47
C PHE A 311 -8.15 -12.49 12.51
N TYR A 312 -6.85 -12.24 12.70
CA TYR A 312 -6.09 -11.35 11.84
C TYR A 312 -5.70 -12.03 10.51
N VAL A 313 -6.63 -12.04 9.55
CA VAL A 313 -6.49 -12.72 8.24
C VAL A 313 -5.20 -12.33 7.50
N ILE A 314 -4.78 -11.06 7.58
CA ILE A 314 -3.55 -10.58 6.94
C ILE A 314 -2.33 -11.29 7.54
N ALA A 315 -2.24 -11.42 8.87
CA ALA A 315 -1.16 -12.14 9.53
C ALA A 315 -1.20 -13.65 9.22
N GLN A 316 -2.38 -14.26 9.11
CA GLN A 316 -2.52 -15.67 8.68
C GLN A 316 -2.00 -15.87 7.26
N SER A 317 -2.41 -15.01 6.32
CA SER A 317 -1.91 -15.06 4.94
C SER A 317 -0.39 -14.85 4.86
N ASN A 318 0.16 -13.92 5.65
CA ASN A 318 1.60 -13.68 5.70
C ASN A 318 2.38 -14.84 6.31
N LYS A 319 1.82 -15.50 7.35
CA LYS A 319 2.35 -16.74 7.92
C LYS A 319 2.37 -17.87 6.90
N ALA A 320 1.25 -18.09 6.20
CA ALA A 320 1.15 -19.10 5.15
C ALA A 320 2.16 -18.87 4.03
N ASN A 321 2.35 -17.62 3.60
CA ASN A 321 3.38 -17.26 2.62
C ASN A 321 4.80 -17.57 3.12
N ALA A 322 5.11 -17.32 4.40
CA ALA A 322 6.40 -17.67 4.99
C ALA A 322 6.61 -19.20 5.06
N LEU A 323 5.56 -19.97 5.38
CA LEU A 323 5.58 -21.43 5.37
C LEU A 323 5.85 -21.97 3.95
N GLY A 324 5.17 -21.44 2.93
CA GLY A 324 5.40 -21.83 1.54
C GLY A 324 6.82 -21.52 1.08
N GLU A 325 7.33 -20.33 1.40
CA GLU A 325 8.69 -19.89 1.04
C GLU A 325 9.80 -20.65 1.78
N SER A 326 9.51 -21.21 2.96
CA SER A 326 10.41 -22.05 3.75
C SER A 326 10.32 -23.56 3.43
N GLY A 327 9.52 -23.95 2.43
CA GLY A 327 9.40 -25.34 2.00
C GLY A 327 8.45 -26.18 2.86
N ARG A 328 7.47 -25.55 3.52
CA ARG A 328 6.44 -26.20 4.35
C ARG A 328 5.04 -26.02 3.71
N PRO A 329 4.80 -26.57 2.50
CA PRO A 329 3.60 -26.28 1.71
C PRO A 329 2.31 -26.83 2.32
N ASP A 330 2.36 -27.96 3.04
CA ASP A 330 1.19 -28.52 3.71
C ASP A 330 0.70 -27.60 4.84
N GLU A 331 1.62 -27.11 5.67
CA GLU A 331 1.29 -26.16 6.75
C GLU A 331 0.82 -24.80 6.19
N ALA A 332 1.40 -24.37 5.06
CA ALA A 332 0.92 -23.18 4.36
C ALA A 332 -0.53 -23.35 3.88
N LEU A 333 -0.89 -24.53 3.35
CA LEU A 333 -2.25 -24.84 2.91
C LEU A 333 -3.24 -24.82 4.09
N GLU A 334 -2.89 -25.43 5.22
CA GLU A 334 -3.70 -25.38 6.44
C GLU A 334 -3.94 -23.95 6.89
N CYS A 335 -2.89 -23.12 6.93
CA CYS A 335 -3.01 -21.73 7.35
C CYS A 335 -3.86 -20.88 6.40
N HIS A 336 -3.81 -21.13 5.08
CA HIS A 336 -4.71 -20.49 4.12
C HIS A 336 -6.17 -20.94 4.28
N ARG A 337 -6.41 -22.21 4.62
CA ARG A 337 -7.76 -22.70 4.94
C ARG A 337 -8.32 -22.04 6.18
N ASP A 338 -7.52 -21.94 7.25
CA ASP A 338 -7.90 -21.22 8.47
C ASP A 338 -8.26 -19.76 8.17
N ALA A 339 -7.51 -19.08 7.29
CA ALA A 339 -7.80 -17.70 6.90
C ALA A 339 -9.17 -17.56 6.20
N VAL A 340 -9.51 -18.49 5.30
CA VAL A 340 -10.81 -18.55 4.64
C VAL A 340 -11.94 -18.94 5.62
N GLU A 341 -11.68 -19.84 6.57
CA GLU A 341 -12.67 -20.22 7.57
C GLU A 341 -13.01 -19.08 8.54
N ASN A 342 -12.01 -18.26 8.90
CA ASN A 342 -12.20 -17.11 9.79
C ASN A 342 -12.92 -15.94 9.13
N ASP A 343 -12.70 -15.72 7.84
CA ASP A 343 -13.38 -14.69 7.04
C ASP A 343 -13.79 -15.24 5.67
N PRO A 344 -14.95 -15.93 5.57
CA PRO A 344 -15.40 -16.61 4.34
C PRO A 344 -15.73 -15.70 3.16
N ASP A 345 -15.80 -14.38 3.37
CA ASP A 345 -16.02 -13.40 2.30
C ASP A 345 -14.70 -12.72 1.87
N ASN A 346 -13.57 -13.09 2.47
CA ASN A 346 -12.26 -12.53 2.18
C ASN A 346 -11.69 -13.03 0.86
N ALA A 347 -11.97 -12.28 -0.21
CA ALA A 347 -11.54 -12.64 -1.54
C ALA A 347 -10.00 -12.75 -1.71
N VAL A 348 -9.21 -12.03 -0.92
CA VAL A 348 -7.73 -12.13 -0.93
C VAL A 348 -7.30 -13.46 -0.31
N ALA A 349 -7.89 -13.87 0.82
CA ALA A 349 -7.60 -15.17 1.43
C ALA A 349 -7.95 -16.34 0.50
N HIS A 350 -9.11 -16.29 -0.15
CA HIS A 350 -9.51 -17.27 -1.17
C HIS A 350 -8.55 -17.30 -2.37
N HIS A 351 -8.11 -16.14 -2.86
CA HIS A 351 -7.14 -16.09 -3.95
C HIS A 351 -5.78 -16.70 -3.55
N ASN A 352 -5.29 -16.41 -2.35
CA ASN A 352 -4.05 -17.02 -1.84
C ASN A 352 -4.19 -18.54 -1.67
N LEU A 353 -5.31 -19.01 -1.13
CA LEU A 353 -5.64 -20.44 -1.04
C LEU A 353 -5.63 -21.09 -2.44
N ALA A 354 -6.22 -20.44 -3.44
CA ALA A 354 -6.22 -20.91 -4.82
C ALA A 354 -4.81 -21.13 -5.36
N LEU A 355 -3.91 -20.15 -5.18
CA LEU A 355 -2.53 -20.25 -5.65
C LEU A 355 -1.78 -21.39 -4.95
N GLN A 356 -1.98 -21.57 -3.63
CA GLN A 356 -1.39 -22.68 -2.89
C GLN A 356 -1.92 -24.05 -3.34
N LEU A 357 -3.23 -24.18 -3.54
CA LEU A 357 -3.86 -25.40 -4.05
C LEU A 357 -3.34 -25.76 -5.45
N LEU A 358 -3.27 -24.78 -6.36
CA LEU A 358 -2.75 -24.97 -7.72
C LEU A 358 -1.26 -25.35 -7.71
N LEU A 359 -0.46 -24.72 -6.83
CA LEU A 359 0.94 -25.04 -6.63
C LEU A 359 1.14 -26.49 -6.16
N MET A 360 0.27 -26.98 -5.28
CA MET A 360 0.27 -28.36 -4.80
C MET A 360 -0.41 -29.35 -5.77
N GLY A 361 -0.84 -28.89 -6.95
CA GLY A 361 -1.51 -29.73 -7.94
C GLY A 361 -2.95 -30.12 -7.60
N GLN A 362 -3.57 -29.51 -6.59
CA GLN A 362 -4.97 -29.72 -6.20
C GLN A 362 -5.91 -28.93 -7.13
N MET A 363 -5.89 -29.27 -8.42
CA MET A 363 -6.44 -28.44 -9.50
C MET A 363 -7.95 -28.16 -9.36
N ARG A 364 -8.76 -29.17 -9.00
CA ARG A 364 -10.22 -28.99 -8.93
C ARG A 364 -10.64 -27.92 -7.92
N GLU A 365 -10.06 -27.96 -6.73
CA GLU A 365 -10.33 -26.98 -5.67
C GLU A 365 -9.64 -25.66 -6.03
N GLY A 366 -8.37 -25.71 -6.43
CA GLY A 366 -7.58 -24.53 -6.79
C GLY A 366 -8.25 -23.66 -7.85
N TRP A 367 -8.79 -24.24 -8.93
CA TRP A 367 -9.48 -23.44 -9.95
C TRP A 367 -10.81 -22.86 -9.49
N ARG A 368 -11.52 -23.51 -8.57
CA ARG A 368 -12.76 -22.94 -7.99
C ARG A 368 -12.42 -21.74 -7.11
N GLU A 369 -11.39 -21.87 -6.28
CA GLU A 369 -10.92 -20.79 -5.43
C GLU A 369 -10.32 -19.64 -6.27
N TYR A 370 -9.72 -19.94 -7.42
CA TYR A 370 -9.13 -18.94 -8.31
C TYR A 370 -10.14 -17.92 -8.85
N GLU A 371 -11.44 -18.25 -8.91
CA GLU A 371 -12.49 -17.31 -9.32
C GLU A 371 -12.73 -16.17 -8.31
N TRP A 372 -12.30 -16.31 -7.06
CA TRP A 372 -12.37 -15.23 -6.08
C TRP A 372 -11.46 -14.06 -6.40
N ARG A 373 -10.49 -14.22 -7.32
CA ARG A 373 -9.64 -13.13 -7.82
C ARG A 373 -10.47 -11.91 -8.27
N TRP A 374 -11.66 -12.15 -8.84
CA TRP A 374 -12.58 -11.10 -9.29
C TRP A 374 -13.19 -10.23 -8.19
N ARG A 375 -13.11 -10.68 -6.93
CA ARG A 375 -13.58 -9.97 -5.74
C ARG A 375 -12.42 -9.42 -4.90
N SER A 376 -11.19 -9.85 -5.17
CA SER A 376 -10.01 -9.52 -4.36
C SER A 376 -9.48 -8.10 -4.56
N GLY A 377 -9.81 -7.46 -5.69
CA GLY A 377 -9.22 -6.18 -6.09
C GLY A 377 -7.75 -6.26 -6.54
N ILE A 378 -7.12 -7.44 -6.45
CA ILE A 378 -5.74 -7.68 -6.92
C ILE A 378 -5.68 -7.63 -8.45
N GLU A 379 -6.69 -8.21 -9.12
CA GLU A 379 -6.79 -8.22 -10.57
C GLU A 379 -7.60 -7.01 -11.07
N SER A 380 -6.92 -6.07 -11.71
CA SER A 380 -7.49 -4.78 -12.13
C SER A 380 -7.98 -4.75 -13.58
N ASN A 381 -7.73 -5.80 -14.37
CA ASN A 381 -8.02 -5.85 -15.80
C ASN A 381 -9.34 -6.56 -16.14
N LYS A 382 -10.26 -6.68 -15.17
CA LYS A 382 -11.57 -7.29 -15.41
C LYS A 382 -12.29 -6.54 -16.54
N ARG A 383 -12.68 -7.28 -17.58
CA ARG A 383 -13.47 -6.75 -18.69
C ARG A 383 -14.95 -6.96 -18.42
N GLU A 384 -15.76 -6.00 -18.86
CA GLU A 384 -17.20 -6.13 -18.92
C GLU A 384 -17.63 -6.36 -20.37
N TYR A 385 -18.34 -7.45 -20.60
CA TYR A 385 -18.87 -7.85 -21.89
C TYR A 385 -20.37 -8.13 -21.76
N PRO A 386 -21.18 -7.82 -22.79
CA PRO A 386 -22.63 -8.02 -22.74
C PRO A 386 -23.03 -9.51 -22.77
N GLN A 387 -22.15 -10.40 -23.23
CA GLN A 387 -22.43 -11.82 -23.34
C GLN A 387 -22.40 -12.50 -21.96
N PRO A 388 -23.23 -13.53 -21.73
CA PRO A 388 -23.19 -14.29 -20.50
C PRO A 388 -21.84 -15.01 -20.34
N GLN A 389 -21.38 -15.15 -19.10
CA GLN A 389 -20.18 -15.92 -18.82
C GLN A 389 -20.43 -17.41 -19.10
N TRP A 390 -19.51 -18.09 -19.79
CA TRP A 390 -19.57 -19.54 -19.96
C TRP A 390 -19.28 -20.24 -18.63
N GLN A 391 -20.19 -21.12 -18.20
CA GLN A 391 -20.14 -21.83 -16.91
C GLN A 391 -20.00 -23.35 -17.09
N GLY A 392 -19.37 -23.79 -18.19
CA GLY A 392 -19.14 -25.21 -18.46
C GLY A 392 -20.31 -25.97 -19.07
N ASP A 393 -21.40 -25.28 -19.43
CA ASP A 393 -22.50 -25.86 -20.21
C ASP A 393 -21.99 -26.36 -21.59
N ASP A 394 -22.66 -27.34 -22.19
CA ASP A 394 -22.31 -27.88 -23.51
C ASP A 394 -22.28 -26.76 -24.57
N PRO A 395 -21.10 -26.39 -25.09
CA PRO A 395 -20.98 -25.24 -25.96
C PRO A 395 -20.96 -25.65 -27.45
N ALA A 396 -21.30 -26.89 -27.81
CA ALA A 396 -21.23 -27.35 -29.19
C ALA A 396 -22.03 -26.45 -30.16
N GLY A 397 -21.35 -25.98 -31.21
CA GLY A 397 -21.90 -25.09 -32.23
C GLY A 397 -22.07 -23.63 -31.79
N LYS A 398 -21.56 -23.25 -30.61
CA LYS A 398 -21.63 -21.90 -30.05
C LYS A 398 -20.36 -21.10 -30.31
N THR A 399 -20.47 -19.79 -30.20
CA THR A 399 -19.32 -18.87 -30.27
C THR A 399 -18.95 -18.39 -28.87
N ILE A 400 -17.68 -18.56 -28.50
CA ILE A 400 -17.13 -18.10 -27.21
C ILE A 400 -16.05 -17.04 -27.43
N LEU A 401 -16.22 -15.90 -26.78
CA LEU A 401 -15.17 -14.90 -26.61
C LEU A 401 -14.28 -15.28 -25.43
N VAL A 402 -13.01 -15.59 -25.69
CA VAL A 402 -11.97 -15.73 -24.67
C VAL A 402 -11.20 -14.42 -24.60
N TRP A 403 -11.10 -13.80 -23.43
CA TRP A 403 -10.42 -12.52 -23.28
C TRP A 403 -9.29 -12.58 -22.26
N SER A 404 -8.25 -11.77 -22.47
CA SER A 404 -7.08 -11.77 -21.62
C SER A 404 -7.20 -10.86 -20.40
N GLU A 405 -6.82 -11.41 -19.25
CA GLU A 405 -6.89 -10.76 -17.94
C GLU A 405 -5.51 -10.30 -17.41
N GLN A 406 -4.42 -10.90 -17.91
CA GLN A 406 -3.09 -10.75 -17.32
C GLN A 406 -2.04 -10.35 -18.37
N GLY A 407 -0.76 -10.52 -18.05
CA GLY A 407 0.35 -10.22 -18.95
C GLY A 407 0.55 -11.28 -20.03
N ALA A 408 1.39 -10.98 -21.03
CA ALA A 408 1.64 -11.84 -22.18
C ALA A 408 2.07 -13.28 -21.81
N GLY A 409 2.83 -13.48 -20.72
CA GLY A 409 3.22 -14.81 -20.25
C GLY A 409 2.02 -15.67 -19.83
N ASP A 410 1.08 -15.09 -19.10
CA ASP A 410 -0.14 -15.78 -18.67
C ASP A 410 -1.10 -16.00 -19.85
N GLU A 411 -1.16 -15.05 -20.79
CA GLU A 411 -1.89 -15.24 -22.05
C GLU A 411 -1.38 -16.45 -22.84
N ILE A 412 -0.05 -16.61 -22.94
CA ILE A 412 0.57 -17.78 -23.59
C ILE A 412 0.24 -19.04 -22.82
N LEU A 413 0.38 -19.03 -21.49
CA LEU A 413 0.08 -20.18 -20.63
C LEU A 413 -1.36 -20.65 -20.82
N PHE A 414 -2.33 -19.75 -20.70
CA PHE A 414 -3.74 -20.06 -20.82
C PHE A 414 -4.17 -20.41 -22.25
N ALA A 415 -3.47 -19.89 -23.28
CA ALA A 415 -3.70 -20.29 -24.66
C ALA A 415 -3.48 -21.79 -24.89
N GLY A 416 -2.72 -22.48 -24.03
CA GLY A 416 -2.58 -23.94 -24.04
C GLY A 416 -3.88 -24.71 -23.76
N MET A 417 -4.97 -24.04 -23.38
CA MET A 417 -6.31 -24.62 -23.22
C MET A 417 -7.22 -24.43 -24.45
N ILE A 418 -6.83 -23.59 -25.42
CA ILE A 418 -7.62 -23.30 -26.62
C ILE A 418 -7.84 -24.55 -27.49
N PRO A 419 -6.86 -25.46 -27.69
CA PRO A 419 -7.13 -26.69 -28.44
C PRO A 419 -8.23 -27.55 -27.80
N ALA A 420 -8.21 -27.73 -26.48
CA ALA A 420 -9.23 -28.48 -25.76
C ALA A 420 -10.61 -27.79 -25.82
N LEU A 421 -10.62 -26.44 -25.83
CA LEU A 421 -11.85 -25.68 -26.05
C LEU A 421 -12.43 -25.93 -27.45
N LEU A 422 -11.60 -25.86 -28.50
CA LEU A 422 -12.01 -26.12 -29.89
C LEU A 422 -12.54 -27.54 -30.08
N GLU A 423 -12.01 -28.54 -29.36
CA GLU A 423 -12.50 -29.93 -29.38
C GLU A 423 -13.96 -30.06 -28.88
N LEU A 424 -14.48 -29.09 -28.13
CA LEU A 424 -15.89 -29.01 -27.73
C LEU A 424 -16.81 -28.54 -28.88
N GLY A 425 -16.27 -28.25 -30.07
CA GLY A 425 -17.05 -27.86 -31.24
C GLY A 425 -17.51 -26.40 -31.22
N VAL A 426 -16.79 -25.52 -30.54
CA VAL A 426 -17.05 -24.06 -30.50
C VAL A 426 -16.29 -23.30 -31.58
N GLN A 427 -16.83 -22.13 -31.93
CA GLN A 427 -16.06 -21.07 -32.56
C GLN A 427 -15.44 -20.19 -31.48
N VAL A 428 -14.15 -19.89 -31.59
CA VAL A 428 -13.44 -19.09 -30.58
C VAL A 428 -13.01 -17.75 -31.19
N ILE A 429 -13.34 -16.68 -30.48
CA ILE A 429 -12.78 -15.35 -30.69
C ILE A 429 -11.86 -15.07 -29.51
N MET A 430 -10.63 -14.64 -29.75
CA MET A 430 -9.67 -14.33 -28.69
C MET A 430 -9.36 -12.84 -28.66
N GLU A 431 -9.72 -12.13 -27.59
CA GLU A 431 -9.15 -10.80 -27.32
C GLU A 431 -7.83 -10.98 -26.56
N CYS A 432 -6.71 -10.50 -27.13
CA CYS A 432 -5.36 -10.74 -26.62
C CYS A 432 -4.44 -9.52 -26.73
N ASP A 433 -3.26 -9.55 -26.11
CA ASP A 433 -2.22 -8.55 -26.36
C ASP A 433 -1.96 -8.42 -27.88
N ALA A 434 -1.89 -7.17 -28.37
CA ALA A 434 -1.71 -6.89 -29.79
C ALA A 434 -0.47 -7.57 -30.38
N ARG A 435 0.57 -7.75 -29.56
CA ARG A 435 1.83 -8.39 -29.96
C ARG A 435 1.69 -9.91 -30.13
N LEU A 436 0.70 -10.53 -29.47
CA LEU A 436 0.44 -11.98 -29.56
C LEU A 436 -0.53 -12.35 -30.69
N ALA A 437 -1.33 -11.39 -31.18
CA ALA A 437 -2.35 -11.67 -32.19
C ALA A 437 -1.81 -12.41 -33.44
N PRO A 438 -0.68 -12.02 -34.07
CA PRO A 438 -0.17 -12.73 -35.24
C PRO A 438 0.22 -14.19 -34.94
N VAL A 439 0.79 -14.44 -33.75
CA VAL A 439 1.18 -15.79 -33.31
C VAL A 439 -0.07 -16.63 -33.07
N PHE A 440 -1.08 -16.09 -32.39
CA PHE A 440 -2.32 -16.81 -32.09
C PHE A 440 -3.12 -17.16 -33.36
N GLU A 441 -3.27 -16.23 -34.31
CA GLU A 441 -3.94 -16.52 -35.59
C GLU A 441 -3.24 -17.64 -36.37
N ARG A 442 -1.90 -17.64 -36.37
CA ARG A 442 -1.12 -18.69 -37.02
C ARG A 442 -1.22 -20.03 -36.31
N SER A 443 -1.37 -20.02 -34.98
CA SER A 443 -1.32 -21.21 -34.13
C SER A 443 -2.65 -21.93 -34.02
N PHE A 444 -3.77 -21.21 -34.11
CA PHE A 444 -5.10 -21.75 -33.88
C PHE A 444 -5.99 -21.58 -35.12
N PRO A 445 -6.00 -22.55 -36.06
CA PRO A 445 -6.85 -22.49 -37.24
C PRO A 445 -8.33 -22.31 -36.86
N GLY A 446 -8.98 -21.31 -37.45
CA GLY A 446 -10.40 -21.00 -37.18
C GLY A 446 -10.65 -20.11 -35.97
N VAL A 447 -9.60 -19.69 -35.25
CA VAL A 447 -9.69 -18.68 -34.19
C VAL A 447 -9.47 -17.29 -34.78
N THR A 448 -10.29 -16.33 -34.38
CA THR A 448 -10.07 -14.90 -34.70
C THR A 448 -9.39 -14.23 -33.53
N ALA A 449 -8.15 -13.78 -33.68
CA ALA A 449 -7.48 -12.98 -32.66
C ALA A 449 -7.79 -11.49 -32.86
N ILE A 450 -8.15 -10.81 -31.77
CA ILE A 450 -8.51 -9.41 -31.72
C ILE A 450 -7.53 -8.70 -30.79
N PRO A 451 -6.73 -7.75 -31.30
CA PRO A 451 -5.86 -6.95 -30.46
C PRO A 451 -6.64 -6.17 -29.39
N ARG A 452 -6.25 -6.36 -28.14
CA ARG A 452 -6.82 -5.69 -26.98
C ARG A 452 -6.48 -4.20 -27.00
N THR A 453 -7.51 -3.35 -26.86
CA THR A 453 -7.34 -1.91 -26.67
C THR A 453 -8.10 -1.44 -25.42
N THR A 454 -7.97 -0.15 -25.04
CA THR A 454 -8.63 0.38 -23.83
C THR A 454 -10.15 0.19 -23.87
N ALA A 455 -10.78 0.46 -25.02
CA ALA A 455 -12.18 0.11 -25.24
C ALA A 455 -12.29 -1.29 -25.87
N PRO A 456 -13.28 -2.12 -25.49
CA PRO A 456 -13.54 -3.36 -26.21
C PRO A 456 -13.78 -3.11 -27.70
N ASP A 457 -13.18 -3.94 -28.55
CA ASP A 457 -13.43 -3.89 -30.01
C ASP A 457 -14.90 -4.24 -30.27
N PRO A 458 -15.61 -3.55 -31.20
CA PRO A 458 -17.00 -3.86 -31.53
C PRO A 458 -17.26 -5.33 -31.89
N ARG A 459 -16.27 -6.03 -32.44
CA ARG A 459 -16.36 -7.47 -32.72
C ARG A 459 -16.50 -8.30 -31.45
N CYS A 460 -15.86 -7.90 -30.34
CA CYS A 460 -16.02 -8.54 -29.04
C CYS A 460 -17.40 -8.25 -28.39
N LEU A 461 -18.12 -7.24 -28.88
CA LEU A 461 -19.44 -6.84 -28.38
C LEU A 461 -20.60 -7.40 -29.20
N SER A 462 -20.30 -8.24 -30.20
CA SER A 462 -21.32 -8.78 -31.11
C SER A 462 -22.36 -9.63 -30.36
N VAL A 463 -23.62 -9.45 -30.74
CA VAL A 463 -24.76 -10.27 -30.26
C VAL A 463 -24.74 -11.70 -30.81
N GLU A 464 -23.88 -11.98 -31.80
CA GLU A 464 -23.67 -13.32 -32.36
C GLU A 464 -22.72 -14.18 -31.49
N ILE A 465 -22.06 -13.57 -30.50
CA ILE A 465 -21.25 -14.29 -29.51
C ILE A 465 -22.21 -14.83 -28.44
N ASP A 466 -22.22 -16.15 -28.25
CA ASP A 466 -23.10 -16.80 -27.30
C ASP A 466 -22.61 -16.65 -25.86
N PHE A 467 -21.30 -16.77 -25.63
CA PHE A 467 -20.69 -16.67 -24.29
C PHE A 467 -19.37 -15.90 -24.29
N GLN A 468 -18.96 -15.44 -23.12
CA GLN A 468 -17.62 -14.93 -22.86
C GLN A 468 -16.97 -15.67 -21.69
N ILE A 469 -15.64 -15.73 -21.65
CA ILE A 469 -14.89 -16.22 -20.50
C ILE A 469 -13.49 -15.61 -20.46
N ALA A 470 -13.01 -15.31 -19.26
CA ALA A 470 -11.63 -14.89 -19.09
C ALA A 470 -10.69 -16.10 -19.30
N ALA A 471 -9.52 -15.89 -19.91
CA ALA A 471 -8.62 -16.98 -20.26
C ALA A 471 -8.22 -17.86 -19.05
N GLY A 472 -7.98 -17.27 -17.87
CA GLY A 472 -7.66 -18.00 -16.65
C GLY A 472 -8.82 -18.83 -16.09
N SER A 473 -10.07 -18.39 -16.31
CA SER A 473 -11.29 -19.12 -15.89
C SER A 473 -11.55 -20.38 -16.70
N LEU A 474 -10.91 -20.55 -17.87
CA LEU A 474 -10.95 -21.82 -18.62
C LEU A 474 -10.42 -23.00 -17.79
N GLY A 475 -9.48 -22.74 -16.87
CA GLY A 475 -8.86 -23.76 -16.03
C GLY A 475 -9.87 -24.57 -15.21
N GLN A 476 -10.92 -23.93 -14.72
CA GLN A 476 -11.99 -24.59 -13.95
C GLN A 476 -12.68 -25.71 -14.75
N TRP A 477 -12.91 -25.47 -16.04
CA TRP A 477 -13.68 -26.38 -16.89
C TRP A 477 -12.80 -27.36 -17.65
N LEU A 478 -11.62 -26.92 -18.10
CA LEU A 478 -10.74 -27.70 -18.98
C LEU A 478 -9.59 -28.37 -18.24
N ARG A 479 -9.25 -27.92 -17.02
CA ARG A 479 -8.13 -28.44 -16.21
C ARG A 479 -8.51 -28.77 -14.75
N GLY A 480 -9.79 -28.82 -14.40
CA GLY A 480 -10.32 -29.19 -13.07
C GLY A 480 -10.23 -30.68 -12.69
N THR A 481 -9.27 -31.43 -13.23
CA THR A 481 -9.07 -32.86 -12.96
C THR A 481 -8.20 -33.10 -11.73
N THR A 482 -8.26 -34.29 -11.12
CA THR A 482 -7.49 -34.62 -9.90
C THR A 482 -5.99 -34.80 -10.13
N ASP A 483 -5.55 -35.03 -11.37
CA ASP A 483 -4.15 -35.15 -11.75
C ASP A 483 -3.81 -34.10 -12.82
N PRO A 484 -2.75 -33.29 -12.63
CA PRO A 484 -2.23 -32.36 -13.63
C PRO A 484 -1.73 -33.11 -14.86
N ARG A 485 -2.59 -33.30 -15.87
CA ARG A 485 -2.18 -33.93 -17.14
C ARG A 485 -1.34 -32.96 -17.97
N PRO A 486 -0.32 -33.45 -18.69
CA PRO A 486 0.40 -32.64 -19.67
C PRO A 486 -0.56 -32.04 -20.70
N GLY A 487 -0.43 -30.74 -20.95
CA GLY A 487 -1.17 -30.05 -22.00
C GLY A 487 -0.76 -30.49 -23.41
N PRO A 488 -1.56 -30.20 -24.44
CA PRO A 488 -1.14 -30.37 -25.83
C PRO A 488 0.04 -29.43 -26.11
N ALA A 489 1.18 -29.95 -26.58
CA ALA A 489 2.26 -29.12 -27.12
C ALA A 489 2.95 -29.82 -28.31
N PRO A 490 3.48 -29.06 -29.29
CA PRO A 490 3.38 -27.60 -29.40
C PRO A 490 1.95 -27.15 -29.68
N TYR A 491 1.56 -26.01 -29.09
CA TYR A 491 0.27 -25.37 -29.37
C TYR A 491 0.43 -23.96 -29.96
N LEU A 492 1.65 -23.41 -29.95
CA LEU A 492 2.01 -22.24 -30.74
C LEU A 492 2.86 -22.63 -31.94
N ALA A 493 2.74 -21.83 -33.00
CA ALA A 493 3.54 -21.94 -34.21
C ALA A 493 4.26 -20.61 -34.47
N ALA A 494 5.58 -20.66 -34.68
CA ALA A 494 6.38 -19.51 -35.10
C ALA A 494 6.40 -19.36 -36.63
N ASP A 495 6.81 -18.19 -37.13
CA ASP A 495 7.15 -18.03 -38.55
C ASP A 495 8.38 -18.89 -38.88
N ARG A 496 8.13 -19.97 -39.64
CA ARG A 496 9.16 -20.96 -39.95
C ARG A 496 10.29 -20.38 -40.81
N GLN A 497 9.98 -19.49 -41.74
CA GLN A 497 10.99 -18.90 -42.63
C GLN A 497 11.92 -17.98 -41.84
N LYS A 498 11.36 -17.12 -40.98
CA LYS A 498 12.16 -16.26 -40.08
C LYS A 498 13.02 -17.11 -39.13
N SER A 499 12.42 -18.15 -38.53
CA SER A 499 13.11 -19.02 -37.58
C SER A 499 14.29 -19.77 -38.23
N ASP A 500 14.09 -20.37 -39.40
CA ASP A 500 15.16 -21.08 -40.11
C ASP A 500 16.30 -20.13 -40.53
N ALA A 501 15.98 -18.90 -40.94
CA ALA A 501 16.97 -17.88 -41.28
C ALA A 501 17.80 -17.44 -40.05
N LEU A 502 17.14 -17.19 -38.92
CA LEU A 502 17.82 -16.85 -37.66
C LEU A 502 18.75 -17.99 -37.21
N LYS A 503 18.27 -19.23 -37.26
CA LYS A 503 19.06 -20.41 -36.89
C LYS A 503 20.32 -20.54 -37.75
N GLN A 504 20.19 -20.35 -39.07
CA GLN A 504 21.35 -20.36 -39.97
C GLN A 504 22.36 -19.26 -39.64
N ASN A 505 21.87 -18.06 -39.31
CA ASN A 505 22.73 -16.94 -38.92
C ASN A 505 23.49 -17.23 -37.62
N TYR A 506 22.82 -17.77 -36.60
CA TYR A 506 23.47 -18.11 -35.33
C TYR A 506 24.51 -19.24 -35.46
N LYS A 507 24.21 -20.26 -36.27
CA LYS A 507 25.19 -21.31 -36.59
C LYS A 507 26.38 -20.75 -37.37
N ALA A 508 26.17 -19.79 -38.26
CA ALA A 508 27.21 -19.17 -39.10
C ALA A 508 28.06 -20.22 -39.85
N GLY A 509 27.41 -21.30 -40.32
CA GLY A 509 28.06 -22.42 -41.01
C GLY A 509 28.85 -23.38 -40.10
N ARG A 510 28.82 -23.20 -38.78
CA ARG A 510 29.45 -24.09 -37.80
C ARG A 510 28.47 -25.20 -37.37
N ASP A 511 29.03 -26.35 -37.03
CA ASP A 511 28.29 -27.45 -36.41
C ASP A 511 28.25 -27.23 -34.89
N VAL A 512 27.30 -26.40 -34.47
CA VAL A 512 27.10 -26.01 -33.07
C VAL A 512 25.62 -26.07 -32.71
N LEU A 513 25.33 -26.30 -31.42
CA LEU A 513 24.01 -26.12 -30.85
C LEU A 513 23.75 -24.64 -30.57
N VAL A 514 22.59 -24.15 -30.99
CA VAL A 514 22.14 -22.80 -30.68
C VAL A 514 21.35 -22.82 -29.37
N VAL A 515 21.91 -22.25 -28.30
CA VAL A 515 21.31 -22.29 -26.95
C VAL A 515 20.86 -20.89 -26.56
N GLY A 516 19.56 -20.71 -26.41
CA GLY A 516 18.96 -19.45 -25.96
C GLY A 516 18.99 -19.36 -24.43
N VAL A 517 19.39 -18.21 -23.89
CA VAL A 517 19.50 -18.01 -22.43
C VAL A 517 18.70 -16.80 -21.94
N THR A 518 18.08 -16.95 -20.76
CA THR A 518 17.47 -15.85 -19.99
C THR A 518 17.70 -16.08 -18.50
N TRP A 519 17.93 -15.02 -17.74
CA TRP A 519 18.35 -15.10 -16.34
C TRP A 519 17.55 -14.20 -15.39
N ASN A 520 16.77 -13.25 -15.91
CA ASN A 520 16.08 -12.27 -15.08
C ASN A 520 14.59 -12.14 -15.43
N SER A 521 13.80 -11.73 -14.43
CA SER A 521 12.40 -11.37 -14.58
C SER A 521 12.14 -9.97 -14.03
N ILE A 522 11.64 -9.09 -14.89
CA ILE A 522 11.24 -7.71 -14.53
C ILE A 522 9.94 -7.64 -13.71
N ASN A 523 9.38 -8.78 -13.28
CA ASN A 523 8.17 -8.78 -12.47
C ASN A 523 8.49 -8.17 -11.10
N LYS A 524 7.85 -7.05 -10.78
CA LYS A 524 8.14 -6.26 -9.56
C LYS A 524 7.86 -7.02 -8.25
N GLN A 525 6.94 -7.99 -8.26
CA GLN A 525 6.51 -8.68 -7.04
C GLN A 525 7.34 -9.92 -6.74
N VAL A 526 7.59 -10.76 -7.74
CA VAL A 526 8.25 -12.07 -7.58
C VAL A 526 9.55 -12.21 -8.38
N GLY A 527 9.90 -11.23 -9.22
CA GLY A 527 11.05 -11.28 -10.13
C GLY A 527 12.36 -11.56 -9.42
N ASN A 528 12.65 -10.83 -8.34
CA ASN A 528 13.89 -10.98 -7.57
C ASN A 528 14.10 -12.41 -7.04
N LYS A 529 13.03 -13.12 -6.66
CA LYS A 529 13.13 -14.47 -6.10
C LYS A 529 13.43 -15.55 -7.14
N LYS A 530 13.11 -15.27 -8.40
CA LYS A 530 13.22 -16.22 -9.52
C LYS A 530 14.25 -15.78 -10.56
N SER A 531 15.15 -14.87 -10.20
CA SER A 531 16.18 -14.35 -11.09
C SER A 531 17.57 -14.68 -10.54
N LEU A 532 18.52 -14.78 -11.46
CA LEU A 532 19.95 -14.88 -11.19
C LEU A 532 20.68 -13.81 -12.02
N ASN A 533 21.91 -13.51 -11.64
CA ASN A 533 22.78 -12.64 -12.43
C ASN A 533 23.34 -13.42 -13.62
N LEU A 534 23.57 -12.74 -14.76
CA LEU A 534 24.16 -13.39 -15.93
C LEU A 534 25.52 -14.05 -15.63
N SER A 535 26.32 -13.48 -14.74
CA SER A 535 27.62 -14.05 -14.34
C SER A 535 27.51 -15.43 -13.69
N GLU A 536 26.37 -15.76 -13.08
CA GLU A 536 26.13 -17.09 -12.49
C GLU A 536 26.00 -18.18 -13.56
N LEU A 537 25.69 -17.80 -14.82
CA LEU A 537 25.68 -18.70 -15.97
C LEU A 537 27.06 -18.91 -16.60
N ALA A 538 28.14 -18.34 -16.04
CA ALA A 538 29.51 -18.49 -16.54
C ALA A 538 29.93 -19.95 -16.82
N PRO A 539 29.51 -20.97 -16.04
CA PRO A 539 29.81 -22.37 -16.35
C PRO A 539 29.35 -22.84 -17.74
N LEU A 540 28.28 -22.26 -18.31
CA LEU A 540 27.82 -22.58 -19.68
C LEU A 540 28.87 -22.22 -20.73
N ALA A 541 29.68 -21.19 -20.49
CA ALA A 541 30.73 -20.75 -21.41
C ALA A 541 31.86 -21.79 -21.59
N GLY A 542 31.97 -22.76 -20.69
CA GLY A 542 32.95 -23.85 -20.76
C GLY A 542 32.47 -25.07 -21.55
N VAL A 543 31.25 -25.07 -22.06
CA VAL A 543 30.71 -26.17 -22.88
C VAL A 543 31.10 -25.94 -24.34
N ASP A 544 31.94 -26.81 -24.89
CA ASP A 544 32.31 -26.78 -26.30
C ASP A 544 31.13 -27.12 -27.21
N GLY A 545 31.13 -26.60 -28.44
CA GLY A 545 30.13 -26.95 -29.45
C GLY A 545 28.77 -26.25 -29.32
N ILE A 546 28.68 -25.18 -28.51
CA ILE A 546 27.48 -24.36 -28.40
C ILE A 546 27.72 -22.90 -28.81
N VAL A 547 26.65 -22.21 -29.18
CA VAL A 547 26.60 -20.75 -29.25
C VAL A 547 25.48 -20.27 -28.33
N LEU A 548 25.80 -19.32 -27.45
CA LEU A 548 24.83 -18.70 -26.55
C LEU A 548 24.14 -17.53 -27.25
N VAL A 549 22.81 -17.50 -27.20
CA VAL A 549 21.98 -16.44 -27.76
C VAL A 549 21.16 -15.78 -26.65
N ASP A 550 21.19 -14.47 -26.60
CA ASP A 550 20.44 -13.65 -25.66
C ASP A 550 18.95 -13.61 -26.03
N LEU A 551 18.11 -14.17 -25.16
CA LEU A 551 16.65 -14.08 -25.25
C LEU A 551 16.06 -13.25 -24.09
N GLN A 552 16.91 -12.58 -23.30
CA GLN A 552 16.51 -11.85 -22.10
C GLN A 552 15.82 -10.54 -22.48
N TYR A 553 14.72 -10.27 -21.77
CA TYR A 553 13.99 -9.01 -21.92
C TYR A 553 14.78 -7.83 -21.34
N GLY A 554 14.81 -6.73 -22.09
CA GLY A 554 15.37 -5.45 -21.65
C GLY A 554 16.77 -5.17 -22.20
N ASP A 555 17.40 -4.10 -21.71
CA ASP A 555 18.78 -3.77 -22.07
C ASP A 555 19.77 -4.62 -21.26
N THR A 556 20.44 -5.54 -21.94
CA THR A 556 21.37 -6.51 -21.36
C THR A 556 22.84 -6.19 -21.67
N ARG A 557 23.13 -5.09 -22.38
CA ARG A 557 24.46 -4.82 -22.94
C ARG A 557 25.56 -4.86 -21.89
N ALA A 558 25.37 -4.16 -20.77
CA ALA A 558 26.36 -4.10 -19.70
C ALA A 558 26.62 -5.47 -19.06
N GLU A 559 25.57 -6.28 -18.86
CA GLU A 559 25.70 -7.64 -18.31
C GLU A 559 26.46 -8.54 -19.27
N ARG A 560 26.15 -8.49 -20.57
CA ARG A 560 26.81 -9.29 -21.61
C ARG A 560 28.27 -8.90 -21.80
N ASP A 561 28.60 -7.61 -21.78
CA ASP A 561 29.98 -7.12 -21.84
C ASP A 561 30.81 -7.64 -20.65
N ALA A 562 30.23 -7.61 -19.44
CA ALA A 562 30.86 -8.14 -18.24
C ALA A 562 31.03 -9.68 -18.32
N PHE A 563 30.02 -10.40 -18.82
CA PHE A 563 30.09 -11.85 -19.03
C PHE A 563 31.19 -12.22 -20.01
N ALA A 564 31.28 -11.54 -21.16
CA ALA A 564 32.31 -11.77 -22.16
C ALA A 564 33.71 -11.46 -21.63
N ALA A 565 33.87 -10.39 -20.86
CA ALA A 565 35.14 -10.05 -20.21
C ALA A 565 35.58 -11.13 -19.19
N GLY A 566 34.63 -11.70 -18.44
CA GLY A 566 34.90 -12.73 -17.43
C GLY A 566 35.16 -14.13 -17.99
N THR A 567 34.46 -14.51 -19.07
CA THR A 567 34.47 -15.89 -19.60
C THR A 567 35.22 -16.05 -20.92
N ARG A 568 35.45 -14.95 -21.65
CA ARG A 568 35.92 -14.92 -23.05
C ARG A 568 34.94 -15.55 -24.05
N THR A 569 33.67 -15.70 -23.66
CA THR A 569 32.60 -16.18 -24.52
C THR A 569 31.60 -15.07 -24.75
N GLU A 570 31.33 -14.77 -26.02
CA GLU A 570 30.31 -13.80 -26.39
C GLU A 570 28.91 -14.44 -26.39
N ILE A 571 27.93 -13.70 -25.89
CA ILE A 571 26.50 -14.05 -26.04
C ILE A 571 25.95 -13.22 -27.19
N VAL A 572 25.50 -13.90 -28.24
CA VAL A 572 24.94 -13.29 -29.45
C VAL A 572 23.64 -12.59 -29.10
N HIS A 573 23.49 -11.34 -29.51
CA HIS A 573 22.25 -10.57 -29.35
C HIS A 573 21.83 -9.97 -30.68
N ASP A 574 20.53 -9.91 -30.89
CA ASP A 574 19.93 -9.40 -32.12
C ASP A 574 19.28 -8.04 -31.85
N ASP A 575 19.99 -6.96 -32.16
CA ASP A 575 19.50 -5.58 -31.96
C ASP A 575 18.24 -5.29 -32.81
N ALA A 576 17.91 -6.13 -33.80
CA ALA A 576 16.72 -5.96 -34.64
C ALA A 576 15.45 -6.60 -34.04
N ILE A 577 15.57 -7.40 -32.97
CA ILE A 577 14.45 -8.09 -32.33
C ILE A 577 14.16 -7.43 -30.99
N ASP A 578 13.10 -6.61 -30.95
CA ASP A 578 12.61 -6.00 -29.72
C ASP A 578 11.46 -6.83 -29.14
N GLN A 579 11.73 -7.58 -28.07
CA GLN A 579 10.73 -8.45 -27.43
C GLN A 579 9.62 -7.66 -26.72
N MET A 580 9.82 -6.36 -26.46
CA MET A 580 8.80 -5.49 -25.89
C MET A 580 7.81 -5.01 -26.95
N ALA A 581 8.24 -4.89 -28.21
CA ALA A 581 7.43 -4.39 -29.32
C ALA A 581 6.87 -5.49 -30.24
N ASP A 582 7.60 -6.57 -30.49
CA ASP A 582 7.27 -7.60 -31.48
C ASP A 582 7.47 -9.02 -30.94
N LEU A 583 6.40 -9.59 -30.39
CA LEU A 583 6.41 -10.97 -29.89
C LEU A 583 6.32 -12.02 -31.01
N ASP A 584 5.93 -11.66 -32.24
CA ASP A 584 5.89 -12.59 -33.37
C ASP A 584 7.28 -12.92 -33.88
N THR A 585 8.11 -11.89 -34.07
CA THR A 585 9.51 -12.07 -34.43
C THR A 585 10.29 -12.70 -33.28
N PHE A 586 9.99 -12.36 -32.03
CA PHE A 586 10.57 -13.05 -30.88
C PHE A 586 10.21 -14.54 -30.84
N ALA A 587 8.97 -14.93 -31.16
CA ALA A 587 8.59 -16.35 -31.26
C ALA A 587 9.42 -17.09 -32.33
N ALA A 588 9.72 -16.45 -33.47
CA ALA A 588 10.62 -17.00 -34.48
C ALA A 588 12.06 -17.16 -33.97
N GLN A 589 12.55 -16.22 -33.16
CA GLN A 589 13.86 -16.30 -32.52
C GLN A 589 13.94 -17.47 -31.53
N VAL A 590 12.94 -17.62 -30.66
CA VAL A 590 12.85 -18.74 -29.72
C VAL A 590 12.81 -20.08 -30.47
N ALA A 591 12.03 -20.18 -31.54
CA ALA A 591 11.94 -21.38 -32.37
C ALA A 591 13.24 -21.70 -33.14
N ALA A 592 14.16 -20.74 -33.29
CA ALA A 592 15.46 -20.94 -33.93
C ALA A 592 16.46 -21.68 -33.03
N MET A 593 16.19 -21.79 -31.72
CA MET A 593 17.07 -22.46 -30.77
C MET A 593 17.07 -23.98 -30.97
N ASP A 594 18.13 -24.66 -30.54
CA ASP A 594 18.15 -26.10 -30.33
C ASP A 594 17.72 -26.45 -28.89
N LEU A 595 18.00 -25.54 -27.94
CA LEU A 595 17.63 -25.62 -26.53
C LEU A 595 17.43 -24.21 -25.97
N VAL A 596 16.46 -24.04 -25.06
CA VAL A 596 16.28 -22.82 -24.28
C VAL A 596 16.58 -23.11 -22.81
N ILE A 597 17.45 -22.32 -22.18
CA ILE A 597 17.74 -22.37 -20.74
C ILE A 597 17.23 -21.05 -20.14
N SER A 598 16.26 -21.14 -19.24
CA SER A 598 15.51 -19.97 -18.80
C SER A 598 15.21 -20.02 -17.31
N VAL A 599 15.05 -18.87 -16.67
CA VAL A 599 14.32 -18.78 -15.41
C VAL A 599 12.81 -18.75 -15.66
N SER A 600 11.98 -18.81 -14.63
CA SER A 600 10.52 -18.69 -14.77
C SER A 600 10.08 -17.30 -15.27
N ASN A 601 10.14 -17.04 -16.57
CA ASN A 601 9.68 -15.81 -17.24
C ASN A 601 8.89 -16.11 -18.53
N THR A 602 8.51 -15.06 -19.27
CA THR A 602 7.74 -15.16 -20.53
C THR A 602 8.44 -16.05 -21.58
N THR A 603 9.77 -16.06 -21.63
CA THR A 603 10.54 -16.86 -22.59
C THR A 603 10.36 -18.35 -22.33
N ALA A 604 10.33 -18.80 -21.06
CA ALA A 604 10.05 -20.19 -20.71
C ALA A 604 8.66 -20.62 -21.21
N HIS A 605 7.65 -19.76 -21.07
CA HIS A 605 6.30 -20.03 -21.57
C HIS A 605 6.25 -20.10 -23.10
N PHE A 606 6.92 -19.17 -23.79
CA PHE A 606 7.02 -19.19 -25.25
C PHE A 606 7.71 -20.46 -25.77
N ALA A 607 8.87 -20.79 -25.21
CA ALA A 607 9.65 -21.94 -25.64
C ALA A 607 8.91 -23.26 -25.43
N GLY A 608 8.28 -23.42 -24.26
CA GLY A 608 7.43 -24.58 -23.96
C GLY A 608 6.20 -24.67 -24.88
N ALA A 609 5.54 -23.54 -25.16
CA ALA A 609 4.37 -23.49 -26.03
C ALA A 609 4.69 -23.80 -27.51
N LEU A 610 5.88 -23.41 -27.96
CA LEU A 610 6.44 -23.75 -29.29
C LEU A 610 6.99 -25.18 -29.35
N GLY A 611 7.01 -25.92 -28.24
CA GLY A 611 7.52 -27.29 -28.16
C GLY A 611 9.04 -27.39 -28.25
N MET A 612 9.77 -26.30 -27.98
CA MET A 612 11.23 -26.32 -27.94
C MET A 612 11.72 -27.06 -26.70
N PRO A 613 12.80 -27.88 -26.80
CA PRO A 613 13.49 -28.37 -25.62
C PRO A 613 13.85 -27.17 -24.72
N THR A 614 13.38 -27.21 -23.48
CA THR A 614 13.47 -26.05 -22.58
C THR A 614 13.80 -26.49 -21.17
N TRP A 615 14.80 -25.88 -20.55
CA TRP A 615 15.17 -26.11 -19.16
C TRP A 615 14.88 -24.88 -18.34
N VAL A 616 14.03 -25.05 -17.33
CA VAL A 616 13.59 -23.94 -16.47
C VAL A 616 14.24 -24.07 -15.10
N MET A 617 15.06 -23.09 -14.76
CA MET A 617 15.68 -22.94 -13.45
C MET A 617 14.69 -22.24 -12.51
N LEU A 618 14.42 -22.87 -11.36
CA LEU A 618 13.34 -22.49 -10.46
C LEU A 618 13.83 -22.27 -9.03
N HIS A 619 13.20 -21.30 -8.37
CA HIS A 619 13.21 -21.14 -6.91
C HIS A 619 12.51 -22.34 -6.22
N PRO A 620 12.84 -22.69 -4.96
CA PRO A 620 12.21 -23.82 -4.25
C PRO A 620 10.70 -23.67 -4.08
N ALA A 621 10.24 -22.43 -3.90
CA ALA A 621 8.84 -22.04 -3.96
C ALA A 621 8.56 -21.37 -5.32
N PRO A 622 8.20 -22.13 -6.37
CA PRO A 622 7.98 -21.63 -7.72
C PRO A 622 6.58 -21.03 -7.87
N LEU A 623 6.27 -20.51 -9.07
CA LEU A 623 4.89 -20.18 -9.44
C LEU A 623 4.01 -21.43 -9.58
N PRO A 624 2.68 -21.33 -9.38
CA PRO A 624 1.77 -22.47 -9.43
C PRO A 624 1.79 -23.27 -10.73
N CYS A 625 2.15 -22.66 -11.87
CA CYS A 625 2.24 -23.36 -13.16
C CYS A 625 3.38 -24.40 -13.22
N TRP A 626 4.34 -24.35 -12.30
CA TRP A 626 5.47 -25.30 -12.25
C TRP A 626 5.30 -26.40 -11.20
N LEU A 627 4.32 -26.29 -10.31
CA LEU A 627 4.01 -27.24 -9.23
C LEU A 627 5.20 -27.52 -8.27
N LEU A 628 4.94 -28.34 -7.26
CA LEU A 628 5.93 -28.88 -6.32
C LEU A 628 6.30 -30.33 -6.65
N ASP A 629 7.52 -30.72 -6.29
CA ASP A 629 8.02 -32.11 -6.29
C ASP A 629 8.03 -32.83 -7.64
N ARG A 630 8.33 -32.09 -8.71
CA ARG A 630 8.48 -32.64 -10.06
C ARG A 630 9.54 -31.91 -10.87
N ASP A 631 10.14 -32.64 -11.80
CA ASP A 631 11.12 -32.16 -12.78
C ASP A 631 10.54 -32.02 -14.19
N ASP A 632 9.23 -32.29 -14.35
CA ASP A 632 8.46 -32.13 -15.59
C ASP A 632 7.43 -30.99 -15.48
N SER A 633 6.94 -30.48 -16.63
CA SER A 633 5.88 -29.48 -16.66
C SER A 633 4.53 -30.06 -17.13
N PRO A 634 3.43 -29.89 -16.38
CA PRO A 634 2.09 -30.26 -16.84
C PRO A 634 1.51 -29.29 -17.89
N TRP A 635 2.20 -28.20 -18.18
CA TRP A 635 1.82 -27.28 -19.25
C TRP A 635 2.62 -27.54 -20.53
N TYR A 636 3.88 -27.97 -20.39
CA TYR A 636 4.83 -28.06 -21.48
C TYR A 636 5.61 -29.39 -21.47
N PRO A 637 5.19 -30.40 -22.24
CA PRO A 637 5.91 -31.67 -22.38
C PRO A 637 7.39 -31.57 -22.76
N SER A 638 7.82 -30.48 -23.43
CA SER A 638 9.22 -30.26 -23.83
C SER A 638 10.07 -29.57 -22.73
N VAL A 639 9.47 -29.25 -21.58
CA VAL A 639 10.13 -28.56 -20.48
C VAL A 639 10.62 -29.53 -19.41
N GLN A 640 11.88 -29.36 -19.00
CA GLN A 640 12.47 -29.97 -17.81
C GLN A 640 12.75 -28.89 -16.76
N LEU A 641 12.51 -29.19 -15.48
CA LEU A 641 12.63 -28.25 -14.38
C LEU A 641 13.87 -28.56 -13.52
N PHE A 642 14.58 -27.50 -13.11
CA PHE A 642 15.74 -27.57 -12.23
C PHE A 642 15.52 -26.64 -11.05
N ARG A 643 15.26 -27.20 -9.86
CA ARG A 643 14.93 -26.41 -8.65
C ARG A 643 16.15 -26.20 -7.79
N GLN A 644 16.30 -25.01 -7.22
CA GLN A 644 17.31 -24.74 -6.20
C GLN A 644 17.17 -25.72 -5.03
N SER A 645 18.31 -26.22 -4.56
CA SER A 645 18.37 -27.00 -3.31
C SER A 645 18.25 -26.09 -2.08
N GLN A 646 18.68 -24.83 -2.20
CA GLN A 646 18.60 -23.81 -1.16
C GLN A 646 18.19 -22.47 -1.79
N SER A 647 17.23 -21.78 -1.18
CA SER A 647 16.74 -20.47 -1.64
C SER A 647 17.88 -19.49 -1.85
N GLY A 648 17.99 -18.93 -3.07
CA GLY A 648 19.00 -17.94 -3.43
C GLY A 648 20.34 -18.51 -3.91
N GLU A 649 20.56 -19.82 -3.81
CA GLU A 649 21.78 -20.48 -4.25
C GLU A 649 21.58 -21.12 -5.64
N TRP A 650 22.07 -20.45 -6.70
CA TRP A 650 21.92 -20.93 -8.08
C TRP A 650 23.04 -21.87 -8.56
N ALA A 651 24.18 -21.90 -7.87
CA ALA A 651 25.36 -22.65 -8.33
C ALA A 651 25.07 -24.15 -8.58
N ASP A 652 24.41 -24.83 -7.63
CA ASP A 652 23.96 -26.24 -7.78
C ASP A 652 23.07 -26.44 -9.01
N VAL A 653 22.11 -25.53 -9.22
CA VAL A 653 21.18 -25.60 -10.35
C VAL A 653 21.94 -25.49 -11.67
N VAL A 654 22.85 -24.52 -11.78
CA VAL A 654 23.66 -24.29 -12.98
C VAL A 654 24.60 -25.47 -13.24
N GLU A 655 25.20 -26.06 -12.22
CA GLU A 655 26.04 -27.25 -12.36
C GLU A 655 25.27 -28.44 -12.94
N ARG A 656 24.04 -28.70 -12.43
CA ARG A 656 23.17 -29.76 -12.97
C ARG A 656 22.72 -29.48 -14.40
N VAL A 657 22.42 -28.21 -14.71
CA VAL A 657 22.09 -27.76 -16.07
C VAL A 657 23.27 -27.99 -17.03
N VAL A 658 24.50 -27.65 -16.63
CA VAL A 658 25.71 -27.88 -17.44
C VAL A 658 25.97 -29.37 -17.66
N ALA A 659 25.82 -30.19 -16.61
CA ALA A 659 25.96 -31.64 -16.73
C ALA A 659 24.96 -32.21 -17.74
N GLN A 660 23.70 -31.80 -17.66
CA GLN A 660 22.66 -32.18 -18.61
C GLN A 660 22.96 -31.66 -20.03
N LEU A 661 23.54 -30.45 -20.16
CA LEU A 661 23.92 -29.88 -21.47
C LEU A 661 24.99 -30.71 -22.16
N LEU A 662 25.99 -31.17 -21.42
CA LEU A 662 27.03 -32.04 -21.95
C LEU A 662 26.47 -33.39 -22.44
N ASP A 663 25.46 -33.93 -21.75
CA ASP A 663 24.74 -35.13 -22.19
C ASP A 663 23.86 -34.88 -23.42
N PHE A 664 23.13 -33.76 -23.45
CA PHE A 664 22.29 -33.37 -24.57
C PHE A 664 23.12 -33.16 -25.84
N HIS A 665 24.27 -32.48 -25.73
CA HIS A 665 25.18 -32.24 -26.85
C HIS A 665 25.78 -33.52 -27.44
N ARG A 666 26.01 -34.56 -26.61
CA ARG A 666 26.49 -35.87 -27.11
C ARG A 666 25.45 -36.64 -27.93
N ASN A 667 24.17 -36.34 -27.73
CA ASN A 667 23.05 -37.09 -28.32
C ASN A 667 22.33 -36.33 -29.46
N ALA A 668 22.62 -35.03 -29.62
CA ALA A 668 22.12 -34.17 -30.70
C ALA A 668 23.05 -34.24 -31.92
#